data_AF-Q1MBT4-F1
#
_entry.id   AF-Q1MBT4-F1
#
_cell.length_a   1.000
_cell.length_b   1.000
_cell.length_c   1.000
_cell.angle_alpha   90.00
_cell.angle_beta   90.00
_cell.angle_gamma   90.00
#
_symmetry.space_group_name_H-M   'P 1'
#
loop_
_entity.id
_entity.type
_entity.pdbx_description
1 polymer ?
#
loop_
_entity_poly.entity_id
_entity_poly.type
_entity_poly.pdbx_seq_one_letter_code
_entity_poly.pdbx_strand_id
1 'polypeptide(L)'
;MGKRPAAERSGEAEDRIGKGVAFDYAPLPGTADEMVDNKGAVRPVWQRFLSHLSAMPEKDLTERFARADRYLRDAGVFYRAYGSKGTGERAWPISHIPVLIDEREWKTLSAGLVQRADLLEAIVADIYGDNRLVEEGVLPPALMAANPEFQRPLAGIRPGSGHYLHFCAFEIGRGPDGNWWVLADRTQAPSGAGFALESRVATTRAFSDIYAETPVHRLASFFGAFRDALQGMKHSGDDRIAVLTPGPANETYYEHAYIARYLGLMLLEGEDLTVVKGRVMVRTVAGLKPIGVLWRRLDSAFADPLELNQNSHIGTPGLVEALRAESVTIVNALGTGVLETRALLAFMPTICHRLLGEDLQLPSIATWWCGQKEEREHVAKNIEKMVIGPAYSRAPFFDDNGESVLGSSLRAAAKDSITDWLSSDGPKLVGQEVVTLSTTPAWVNGKLVPRPMSLRVFAARTANGWQIMPGGFARIGSGADVAAIAMQSGGAAADVWIVSDKPVERHTLLPAEGSFTRNMPGSLPSRAADNLFWLGRYIERAEGALRILRAWHARYAEAADPSQPLLADVSEYLTAVDIDTAEAVPETLLRNIDSAVYSASNIRDRFSPDGWLALNDLAKTARRFHVTVAAGDDASHAMTILLRKLAGFAGLVHENMYRFTGWRFLSLGRYIERGLHMTRLLGHMSGPDAPDGALDMLLEIGDSVMTHRRRYNVNTARLTVTDLLALDPLNPRSVLFQVNEIHHEVEQLPNALINGQMSPFYREAMRLHSGLAVMTPEGMGVEVYQRLERELEQLSDLLAQTYLG
;
A
#
# COMPACT_ATOMS: atom_id res chain seq x y z
N MET A 1 -25.34 -40.57 23.61
CA MET A 1 -24.17 -41.41 23.28
C MET A 1 -22.92 -40.71 23.80
N GLY A 2 -22.25 -41.31 24.78
CA GLY A 2 -21.15 -40.68 25.52
C GLY A 2 -19.94 -40.39 24.64
N LYS A 3 -19.42 -39.16 24.70
CA LYS A 3 -18.13 -38.78 24.10
C LYS A 3 -17.02 -39.51 24.87
N ARG A 4 -16.21 -40.30 24.17
CA ARG A 4 -14.97 -40.87 24.72
C ARG A 4 -13.97 -39.76 25.12
N PRO A 5 -13.11 -39.98 26.13
CA PRO A 5 -12.14 -38.99 26.59
C PRO A 5 -11.11 -38.63 25.51
N ALA A 6 -10.64 -37.38 25.50
CA ALA A 6 -9.68 -36.85 24.51
C ALA A 6 -8.33 -37.60 24.48
N ALA A 7 -7.93 -38.22 25.58
CA ALA A 7 -6.67 -38.97 25.71
C ALA A 7 -6.62 -40.28 24.91
N GLU A 8 -7.77 -40.89 24.59
CA GLU A 8 -7.82 -42.08 23.74
C GLU A 8 -7.78 -41.73 22.24
N ARG A 9 -8.20 -40.51 21.86
CA ARG A 9 -8.12 -40.02 20.48
C ARG A 9 -6.71 -39.59 20.07
N SER A 10 -5.88 -39.15 21.02
CA SER A 10 -4.47 -38.82 20.76
C SER A 10 -3.65 -40.06 20.44
N GLY A 11 -3.89 -41.19 21.12
CA GLY A 11 -3.16 -42.44 20.92
C GLY A 11 -3.39 -43.10 19.55
N GLU A 12 -4.62 -43.10 19.03
CA GLU A 12 -4.92 -43.64 17.67
C GLU A 12 -4.45 -42.69 16.54
N ALA A 13 -4.35 -41.38 16.81
CA ALA A 13 -3.79 -40.41 15.87
C ALA A 13 -2.25 -40.47 15.83
N GLU A 14 -1.60 -40.64 16.98
CA GLU A 14 -0.15 -40.86 17.07
C GLU A 14 0.30 -42.13 16.32
N ASP A 15 -0.47 -43.22 16.40
CA ASP A 15 -0.14 -44.48 15.72
C ASP A 15 -0.37 -44.43 14.19
N ARG A 16 -1.24 -43.52 13.70
CA ARG A 16 -1.38 -43.23 12.26
C ARG A 16 -0.25 -42.35 11.71
N ILE A 17 0.23 -41.39 12.49
CA ILE A 17 1.31 -40.47 12.11
C ILE A 17 2.68 -41.18 12.12
N GLY A 18 2.86 -42.19 12.97
CA GLY A 18 4.10 -42.95 13.08
C GLY A 18 4.39 -43.96 11.96
N LYS A 19 3.41 -44.28 11.08
CA LYS A 19 3.56 -45.33 10.05
C LYS A 19 3.06 -44.97 8.64
N GLY A 20 2.43 -43.82 8.43
CA GLY A 20 2.01 -43.37 7.09
C GLY A 20 2.06 -41.85 7.00
N VAL A 21 2.71 -41.33 5.98
CA VAL A 21 2.84 -39.89 5.78
C VAL A 21 1.43 -39.29 5.67
N ALA A 22 1.11 -38.34 6.54
CA ALA A 22 -0.17 -37.64 6.49
C ALA A 22 -0.40 -37.09 5.06
N PHE A 23 -1.61 -37.31 4.53
CA PHE A 23 -2.04 -36.84 3.20
C PHE A 23 -1.27 -37.40 1.97
N ASP A 24 -0.66 -38.59 2.05
CA ASP A 24 0.15 -39.17 0.96
C ASP A 24 1.29 -38.25 0.50
N TYR A 25 1.80 -37.39 1.39
CA TYR A 25 2.87 -36.47 1.07
C TYR A 25 4.19 -37.21 0.83
N ALA A 26 4.93 -36.82 -0.21
CA ALA A 26 6.26 -37.36 -0.49
C ALA A 26 7.21 -36.20 -0.85
N PRO A 27 8.34 -36.03 -0.15
CA PRO A 27 9.32 -35.00 -0.49
C PRO A 27 10.00 -35.28 -1.85
N LEU A 28 10.56 -34.25 -2.49
CA LEU A 28 11.27 -34.42 -3.76
C LEU A 28 12.60 -35.15 -3.56
N PRO A 29 12.97 -36.12 -4.43
CA PRO A 29 14.24 -36.83 -4.32
C PRO A 29 15.45 -35.87 -4.35
N GLY A 30 16.41 -36.09 -3.46
CA GLY A 30 17.65 -35.30 -3.40
C GLY A 30 17.48 -33.85 -2.93
N THR A 31 16.30 -33.49 -2.41
CA THR A 31 15.99 -32.15 -1.91
C THR A 31 15.64 -32.21 -0.43
N ALA A 32 16.11 -31.25 0.36
CA ALA A 32 15.72 -31.13 1.77
C ALA A 32 14.24 -30.73 1.88
N ASP A 33 13.55 -31.18 2.93
CA ASP A 33 12.14 -30.84 3.17
C ASP A 33 11.94 -30.24 4.57
N GLU A 34 11.06 -29.23 4.65
CA GLU A 34 10.76 -28.53 5.89
C GLU A 34 9.83 -29.32 6.81
N MET A 35 9.03 -30.25 6.28
CA MET A 35 8.12 -31.09 7.08
C MET A 35 8.72 -32.46 7.40
N VAL A 36 9.44 -33.05 6.44
CA VAL A 36 10.03 -34.39 6.55
C VAL A 36 11.55 -34.29 6.64
N ASP A 37 12.16 -35.00 7.59
CA ASP A 37 13.61 -35.05 7.72
C ASP A 37 14.28 -36.01 6.71
N ASN A 38 15.61 -36.01 6.65
CA ASN A 38 16.37 -36.86 5.73
C ASN A 38 16.21 -38.37 6.00
N LYS A 39 15.60 -38.77 7.12
CA LYS A 39 15.28 -40.16 7.47
C LYS A 39 13.84 -40.53 7.10
N GLY A 40 13.08 -39.60 6.51
CA GLY A 40 11.67 -39.80 6.14
C GLY A 40 10.69 -39.60 7.30
N ALA A 41 11.14 -39.13 8.46
CA ALA A 41 10.28 -38.88 9.62
C ALA A 41 9.75 -37.44 9.62
N VAL A 42 8.51 -37.26 10.09
CA VAL A 42 7.92 -35.92 10.29
C VAL A 42 8.67 -35.21 11.41
N ARG A 43 9.19 -34.03 11.11
CA ARG A 43 9.92 -33.20 12.08
C ARG A 43 9.02 -32.85 13.27
N PRO A 44 9.53 -32.86 14.53
CA PRO A 44 8.73 -32.64 15.73
C PRO A 44 7.85 -31.37 15.70
N VAL A 45 8.36 -30.27 15.15
CA VAL A 45 7.65 -28.99 15.06
C VAL A 45 6.35 -29.07 14.21
N TRP A 46 6.28 -30.01 13.27
CA TRP A 46 5.12 -30.22 12.39
C TRP A 46 4.09 -31.20 12.94
N GLN A 47 4.48 -32.09 13.86
CA GLN A 47 3.64 -33.21 14.31
C GLN A 47 2.29 -32.72 14.84
N ARG A 48 2.30 -31.74 15.76
CA ARG A 48 1.06 -31.21 16.33
C ARG A 48 0.16 -30.57 15.28
N PHE A 49 0.71 -29.78 14.37
CA PHE A 49 -0.05 -29.13 13.31
C PHE A 49 -0.71 -30.18 12.40
N LEU A 50 0.05 -31.20 12.00
CA LEU A 50 -0.45 -32.29 11.16
C LEU A 50 -1.50 -33.15 11.85
N SER A 51 -1.36 -33.43 13.16
CA SER A 51 -2.38 -34.15 13.92
C SER A 51 -3.73 -33.44 13.86
N HIS A 52 -3.74 -32.12 14.02
CA HIS A 52 -4.97 -31.32 13.93
C HIS A 52 -5.51 -31.26 12.51
N LEU A 53 -4.64 -31.04 11.53
CA LEU A 53 -5.01 -30.96 10.12
C LEU A 53 -5.63 -32.29 9.64
N SER A 54 -5.03 -33.42 10.00
CA SER A 54 -5.46 -34.76 9.60
C SER A 54 -6.76 -35.20 10.28
N ALA A 55 -7.09 -34.64 11.44
CA ALA A 55 -8.34 -34.90 12.13
C ALA A 55 -9.53 -34.08 11.56
N MET A 56 -9.27 -33.13 10.67
CA MET A 56 -10.26 -32.18 10.19
C MET A 56 -10.97 -32.67 8.90
N PRO A 57 -12.30 -32.58 8.80
CA PRO A 57 -13.01 -32.83 7.55
C PRO A 57 -12.57 -31.85 6.44
N GLU A 58 -12.53 -32.32 5.19
CA GLU A 58 -12.14 -31.51 4.02
C GLU A 58 -12.99 -30.24 3.85
N LYS A 59 -14.29 -30.34 4.17
CA LYS A 59 -15.20 -29.19 4.15
C LYS A 59 -14.77 -28.09 5.12
N ASP A 60 -14.38 -28.45 6.33
CA ASP A 60 -13.96 -27.50 7.37
C ASP A 60 -12.64 -26.82 6.98
N LEU A 61 -11.70 -27.56 6.37
CA LEU A 61 -10.47 -27.01 5.81
C LEU A 61 -10.76 -25.98 4.70
N THR A 62 -11.64 -26.34 3.77
CA THR A 62 -12.05 -25.46 2.68
C THR A 62 -12.70 -24.17 3.20
N GLU A 63 -13.56 -24.26 4.21
CA GLU A 63 -14.20 -23.11 4.84
C GLU A 63 -13.19 -22.19 5.55
N ARG A 64 -12.16 -22.76 6.19
CA ARG A 64 -11.06 -22.01 6.83
C ARG A 64 -10.19 -21.29 5.81
N PHE A 65 -9.84 -21.94 4.70
CA PHE A 65 -9.08 -21.31 3.62
C PHE A 65 -9.86 -20.18 2.98
N ALA A 66 -11.14 -20.41 2.68
CA ALA A 66 -12.03 -19.37 2.18
C ALA A 66 -12.17 -18.19 3.16
N ARG A 67 -12.05 -18.41 4.48
CA ARG A 67 -12.05 -17.35 5.50
C ARG A 67 -10.78 -16.51 5.45
N ALA A 68 -9.60 -17.12 5.29
CA ALA A 68 -8.36 -16.38 5.08
C ALA A 68 -8.41 -15.54 3.79
N ASP A 69 -8.89 -16.13 2.69
CA ASP A 69 -8.99 -15.42 1.42
C ASP A 69 -9.98 -14.26 1.48
N ARG A 70 -11.13 -14.45 2.15
CA ARG A 70 -12.09 -13.37 2.40
C ARG A 70 -11.44 -12.25 3.21
N TYR A 71 -10.75 -12.57 4.30
CA TYR A 71 -10.07 -11.56 5.10
C TYR A 71 -9.09 -10.71 4.28
N LEU A 72 -8.21 -11.34 3.49
CA LEU A 72 -7.25 -10.60 2.68
C LEU A 72 -7.93 -9.71 1.64
N ARG A 73 -9.02 -10.19 1.00
CA ARG A 73 -9.83 -9.38 0.08
C ARG A 73 -10.50 -8.20 0.78
N ASP A 74 -11.08 -8.43 1.96
CA ASP A 74 -11.82 -7.41 2.71
C ASP A 74 -10.88 -6.36 3.32
N ALA A 75 -9.68 -6.76 3.76
CA ALA A 75 -8.60 -5.85 4.12
C ALA A 75 -8.01 -5.11 2.90
N GLY A 76 -8.32 -5.59 1.69
CA GLY A 76 -7.85 -5.09 0.41
C GLY A 76 -6.34 -5.30 0.20
N VAL A 77 -5.80 -6.39 0.73
CA VAL A 77 -4.40 -6.78 0.52
C VAL A 77 -4.22 -7.14 -0.95
N PHE A 78 -3.46 -6.34 -1.68
CA PHE A 78 -3.14 -6.58 -3.08
C PHE A 78 -1.65 -6.35 -3.34
N TYR A 79 -1.21 -6.85 -4.48
CA TYR A 79 0.06 -6.48 -5.09
C TYR A 79 -0.20 -6.09 -6.55
N ARG A 80 0.59 -5.16 -7.10
CA ARG A 80 0.54 -4.86 -8.53
C ARG A 80 1.55 -5.74 -9.25
N ALA A 81 1.06 -6.49 -10.23
CA ALA A 81 1.93 -7.26 -11.11
C ALA A 81 2.28 -6.41 -12.35
N TYR A 82 3.57 -6.20 -12.58
CA TYR A 82 4.09 -5.60 -13.81
C TYR A 82 4.64 -6.72 -14.68
N GLY A 83 3.92 -7.11 -15.74
CA GLY A 83 4.34 -8.22 -16.60
C GLY A 83 3.66 -8.20 -17.97
N SER A 84 4.06 -9.15 -18.83
CA SER A 84 3.64 -9.27 -20.23
C SER A 84 2.12 -9.45 -20.46
N LYS A 85 1.34 -9.70 -19.40
CA LYS A 85 -0.13 -9.81 -19.43
C LYS A 85 -0.87 -8.53 -19.00
N GLY A 86 -0.17 -7.40 -18.87
CA GLY A 86 -0.74 -6.09 -18.56
C GLY A 86 -0.58 -5.65 -17.11
N THR A 87 -0.94 -4.39 -16.83
CA THR A 87 -0.95 -3.78 -15.50
C THR A 87 -2.29 -4.06 -14.82
N GLY A 88 -2.24 -4.71 -13.65
CA GLY A 88 -3.46 -5.00 -12.88
C GLY A 88 -3.18 -5.32 -11.42
N GLU A 89 -4.05 -4.86 -10.53
CA GLU A 89 -4.04 -5.25 -9.12
C GLU A 89 -4.48 -6.72 -9.01
N ARG A 90 -3.66 -7.52 -8.33
CA ARG A 90 -3.97 -8.92 -8.04
C ARG A 90 -4.12 -9.12 -6.55
N ALA A 91 -5.07 -9.98 -6.17
CA ALA A 91 -5.20 -10.42 -4.80
C ALA A 91 -3.89 -11.08 -4.34
N TRP A 92 -3.48 -10.81 -3.10
CA TRP A 92 -2.27 -11.42 -2.53
C TRP A 92 -2.40 -12.96 -2.51
N PRO A 93 -1.51 -13.70 -3.20
CA PRO A 93 -1.62 -15.14 -3.32
C PRO A 93 -1.11 -15.79 -2.04
N ILE A 94 -2.03 -16.17 -1.13
CA ILE A 94 -1.66 -16.84 0.12
C ILE A 94 -1.54 -18.36 -0.08
N SER A 95 -0.45 -18.95 0.43
CA SER A 95 -0.41 -20.38 0.73
C SER A 95 -1.04 -20.58 2.10
N HIS A 96 -2.13 -21.35 2.16
CA HIS A 96 -2.86 -21.54 3.40
C HIS A 96 -2.09 -22.35 4.44
N ILE A 97 -1.11 -23.16 4.04
CA ILE A 97 -0.27 -23.92 4.98
C ILE A 97 0.93 -23.04 5.37
N PRO A 98 1.11 -22.72 6.67
CA PRO A 98 2.25 -21.95 7.14
C PRO A 98 3.52 -22.83 7.16
N VAL A 99 4.69 -22.19 7.07
CA VAL A 99 5.99 -22.85 7.28
C VAL A 99 6.31 -22.84 8.77
N LEU A 100 6.54 -24.00 9.37
CA LEU A 100 6.87 -24.15 10.80
C LEU A 100 8.38 -24.33 10.98
N ILE A 101 8.99 -23.51 11.83
CA ILE A 101 10.43 -23.57 12.17
C ILE A 101 10.58 -23.64 13.70
N ASP A 102 11.47 -24.51 14.18
CA ASP A 102 11.77 -24.68 15.60
C ASP A 102 12.54 -23.46 16.15
N GLU A 103 12.17 -22.96 17.32
CA GLU A 103 12.81 -21.79 17.96
C GLU A 103 14.34 -21.97 18.13
N ARG A 104 14.81 -23.20 18.38
CA ARG A 104 16.25 -23.46 18.58
C ARG A 104 17.03 -23.28 17.28
N GLU A 105 16.46 -23.75 16.17
CA GLU A 105 17.01 -23.52 14.83
C GLU A 105 16.96 -22.03 14.48
N TRP A 106 15.83 -21.38 14.77
CA TRP A 106 15.66 -19.95 14.54
C TRP A 106 16.67 -19.10 15.31
N LYS A 107 17.04 -19.49 16.54
CA LYS A 107 18.03 -18.77 17.35
C LYS A 107 19.42 -18.79 16.70
N THR A 108 19.85 -19.93 16.17
CA THR A 108 21.12 -20.04 15.46
C THR A 108 21.10 -19.22 14.17
N LEU A 109 20.02 -19.33 13.39
CA LEU A 109 19.83 -18.53 12.18
C LEU A 109 19.84 -17.03 12.50
N SER A 110 19.16 -16.61 13.58
CA SER A 110 19.09 -15.21 14.01
C SER A 110 20.48 -14.67 14.38
N ALA A 111 21.32 -15.45 15.07
CA ALA A 111 22.68 -15.02 15.42
C ALA A 111 23.54 -14.75 14.17
N GLY A 112 23.48 -15.63 13.18
CA GLY A 112 24.20 -15.43 11.92
C GLY A 112 23.67 -14.26 11.10
N LEU A 113 22.36 -14.01 11.11
CA LEU A 113 21.78 -12.83 10.44
C LEU A 113 22.14 -11.52 11.15
N VAL A 114 22.30 -11.52 12.49
CA VAL A 114 22.82 -10.38 13.24
C VAL A 114 24.27 -10.07 12.82
N GLN A 115 25.15 -11.08 12.81
CA GLN A 115 26.53 -10.91 12.31
C GLN A 115 26.53 -10.33 10.89
N ARG A 116 25.68 -10.86 10.01
CA ARG A 116 25.58 -10.39 8.64
C ARG A 116 25.12 -8.93 8.55
N ALA A 117 24.16 -8.52 9.38
CA ALA A 117 23.71 -7.13 9.44
C ALA A 117 24.81 -6.17 9.93
N ASP A 118 25.60 -6.59 10.93
CA ASP A 118 26.75 -5.82 11.41
C ASP A 118 27.88 -5.76 10.38
N LEU A 119 28.13 -6.84 9.64
CA LEU A 119 29.06 -6.86 8.52
C LEU A 119 28.63 -5.88 7.43
N LEU A 120 27.36 -5.90 7.02
CA LEU A 120 26.84 -4.99 6.00
C LEU A 120 26.92 -3.52 6.44
N GLU A 121 26.67 -3.23 7.72
CA GLU A 121 26.87 -1.90 8.31
C GLU A 121 28.34 -1.45 8.19
N ALA A 122 29.29 -2.33 8.54
CA ALA A 122 30.71 -2.03 8.43
C ALA A 122 31.16 -1.82 6.97
N ILE A 123 30.61 -2.59 6.03
CA ILE A 123 30.91 -2.45 4.59
C ILE A 123 30.47 -1.09 4.06
N VAL A 124 29.23 -0.67 4.32
CA VAL A 124 28.75 0.63 3.81
C VAL A 124 29.46 1.80 4.47
N ALA A 125 29.78 1.69 5.76
CA ALA A 125 30.57 2.68 6.47
C ALA A 125 31.98 2.82 5.89
N ASP A 126 32.61 1.72 5.47
CA ASP A 126 33.89 1.77 4.76
C ASP A 126 33.74 2.40 3.37
N ILE A 127 32.81 1.91 2.53
CA ILE A 127 32.62 2.37 1.14
C ILE A 127 32.38 3.89 1.05
N TYR A 128 31.56 4.46 1.94
CA TYR A 128 31.29 5.90 1.96
C TYR A 128 32.22 6.70 2.90
N GLY A 129 33.07 6.01 3.67
CA GLY A 129 34.03 6.59 4.59
C GLY A 129 35.47 6.50 4.06
N ASP A 130 36.30 5.73 4.74
CA ASP A 130 37.75 5.64 4.47
C ASP A 130 38.07 4.79 3.22
N ASN A 131 37.12 3.98 2.74
CA ASN A 131 37.20 3.16 1.53
C ASN A 131 38.40 2.18 1.50
N ARG A 132 38.71 1.59 2.66
CA ARG A 132 39.88 0.70 2.83
C ARG A 132 39.72 -0.63 2.11
N LEU A 133 38.50 -1.15 1.98
CA LEU A 133 38.26 -2.40 1.24
C LEU A 133 38.72 -2.29 -0.21
N VAL A 134 38.53 -1.13 -0.83
CA VAL A 134 38.98 -0.89 -2.22
C VAL A 134 40.46 -0.53 -2.25
N GLU A 135 40.93 0.33 -1.33
CA GLU A 135 42.35 0.73 -1.25
C GLU A 135 43.29 -0.47 -1.06
N GLU A 136 42.90 -1.40 -0.19
CA GLU A 136 43.68 -2.60 0.13
C GLU A 136 43.48 -3.75 -0.87
N GLY A 137 42.63 -3.56 -1.89
CA GLY A 137 42.38 -4.53 -2.96
C GLY A 137 41.50 -5.72 -2.57
N VAL A 138 40.78 -5.64 -1.43
CA VAL A 138 39.77 -6.65 -1.05
C VAL A 138 38.57 -6.57 -2.00
N LEU A 139 38.14 -5.35 -2.34
CA LEU A 139 37.13 -5.08 -3.34
C LEU A 139 37.76 -4.50 -4.62
N PRO A 140 37.48 -5.06 -5.80
CA PRO A 140 37.99 -4.50 -7.06
C PRO A 140 37.47 -3.07 -7.33
N PRO A 141 38.34 -2.09 -7.62
CA PRO A 141 37.90 -0.71 -7.89
C PRO A 141 36.90 -0.62 -9.05
N ALA A 142 37.07 -1.43 -10.09
CA ALA A 142 36.17 -1.47 -11.24
C ALA A 142 34.75 -1.95 -10.87
N LEU A 143 34.63 -2.86 -9.88
CA LEU A 143 33.32 -3.32 -9.40
C LEU A 143 32.57 -2.16 -8.74
N MET A 144 33.24 -1.36 -7.91
CA MET A 144 32.61 -0.25 -7.21
C MET A 144 32.35 0.97 -8.11
N ALA A 145 33.33 1.36 -8.93
CA ALA A 145 33.24 2.58 -9.73
C ALA A 145 32.15 2.53 -10.82
N ALA A 146 31.86 1.33 -11.34
CA ALA A 146 30.82 1.08 -12.34
C ALA A 146 29.46 0.71 -11.73
N ASN A 147 29.36 0.59 -10.41
CA ASN A 147 28.11 0.23 -9.74
C ASN A 147 27.12 1.41 -9.76
N PRO A 148 25.94 1.27 -10.39
CA PRO A 148 24.94 2.34 -10.44
C PRO A 148 24.35 2.70 -9.07
N GLU A 149 24.42 1.79 -8.10
CA GLU A 149 23.93 2.04 -6.73
C GLU A 149 24.94 2.79 -5.86
N PHE A 150 26.20 2.93 -6.31
CA PHE A 150 27.18 3.76 -5.62
C PHE A 150 26.92 5.25 -5.90
N GLN A 151 26.28 5.91 -4.94
CA GLN A 151 25.89 7.32 -5.04
C GLN A 151 27.04 8.23 -4.63
N ARG A 152 27.93 8.53 -5.59
CA ARG A 152 29.13 9.37 -5.36
C ARG A 152 28.89 10.67 -4.56
N PRO A 153 27.78 11.42 -4.74
CA PRO A 153 27.52 12.65 -3.96
C PRO A 153 27.38 12.43 -2.45
N LEU A 154 27.24 11.18 -2.00
CA LEU A 154 27.10 10.80 -0.59
C LEU A 154 28.44 10.45 0.09
N ALA A 155 29.54 10.37 -0.66
CA ALA A 155 30.86 10.07 -0.08
C ALA A 155 31.22 11.10 1.01
N GLY A 156 31.63 10.60 2.18
CA GLY A 156 31.97 11.41 3.36
C GLY A 156 30.78 11.85 4.22
N ILE A 157 29.53 11.63 3.81
CA ILE A 157 28.35 11.97 4.61
C ILE A 157 28.15 10.88 5.68
N ARG A 158 28.24 11.26 6.95
CA ARG A 158 27.97 10.36 8.08
C ARG A 158 26.52 10.52 8.54
N PRO A 159 25.76 9.42 8.78
CA PRO A 159 24.41 9.51 9.30
C PRO A 159 24.38 10.11 10.71
N GLY A 160 23.49 11.08 10.96
CA GLY A 160 23.32 11.69 12.29
C GLY A 160 22.87 10.69 13.38
N SER A 161 22.24 9.58 12.99
CA SER A 161 21.90 8.48 13.92
C SER A 161 23.11 7.62 14.33
N GLY A 162 24.28 7.83 13.70
CA GLY A 162 25.47 7.00 13.88
C GLY A 162 25.48 5.69 13.09
N HIS A 163 24.41 5.38 12.34
CA HIS A 163 24.27 4.13 11.59
C HIS A 163 23.70 4.36 10.18
N TYR A 164 24.15 3.57 9.21
CA TYR A 164 23.60 3.58 7.85
C TYR A 164 22.36 2.69 7.73
N LEU A 165 22.38 1.52 8.37
CA LEU A 165 21.34 0.51 8.29
C LEU A 165 20.51 0.45 9.58
N HIS A 166 19.19 0.46 9.41
CA HIS A 166 18.24 0.34 10.52
C HIS A 166 17.15 -0.69 10.25
N PHE A 167 16.85 -1.00 8.99
CA PHE A 167 15.83 -1.97 8.61
C PHE A 167 16.28 -2.74 7.37
N CYS A 168 16.64 -4.01 7.53
CA CYS A 168 17.16 -4.88 6.47
C CYS A 168 16.23 -6.07 6.26
N ALA A 169 16.34 -6.71 5.10
CA ALA A 169 15.79 -8.03 4.88
C ALA A 169 16.81 -8.97 4.23
N PHE A 170 16.67 -10.25 4.51
CA PHE A 170 17.53 -11.31 4.01
C PHE A 170 16.67 -12.35 3.31
N GLU A 171 16.99 -12.64 2.06
CA GLU A 171 16.46 -13.80 1.34
C GLU A 171 17.32 -15.00 1.70
N ILE A 172 16.71 -15.99 2.34
CA ILE A 172 17.38 -17.22 2.73
C ILE A 172 16.67 -18.43 2.17
N GLY A 173 17.42 -19.52 2.01
CA GLY A 173 16.88 -20.81 1.61
C GLY A 173 17.75 -21.92 2.18
N ARG A 174 17.15 -23.10 2.35
CA ARG A 174 17.89 -24.27 2.80
C ARG A 174 18.38 -25.05 1.59
N GLY A 175 19.68 -25.34 1.55
CA GLY A 175 20.30 -26.15 0.51
C GLY A 175 19.96 -27.64 0.64
N PRO A 176 20.39 -28.47 -0.33
CA PRO A 176 20.17 -29.93 -0.29
C PRO A 176 20.83 -30.63 0.90
N ASP A 177 21.88 -30.04 1.46
CA ASP A 177 22.60 -30.50 2.65
C ASP A 177 21.85 -30.21 3.96
N GLY A 178 20.75 -29.45 3.89
CA GLY A 178 19.95 -29.05 5.04
C GLY A 178 20.42 -27.76 5.74
N ASN A 179 21.48 -27.11 5.25
CA ASN A 179 22.03 -25.88 5.81
C ASN A 179 21.34 -24.63 5.23
N TRP A 180 21.25 -23.56 6.03
CA TRP A 180 20.70 -22.28 5.61
C TRP A 180 21.74 -21.42 4.91
N TRP A 181 21.40 -20.92 3.73
CA TRP A 181 22.24 -20.02 2.96
C TRP A 181 21.53 -18.69 2.72
N VAL A 182 22.31 -17.61 2.64
CA VAL A 182 21.80 -16.31 2.19
C VAL A 182 21.86 -16.24 0.67
N LEU A 183 20.70 -16.01 0.06
CA LEU A 183 20.51 -15.90 -1.39
C LEU A 183 20.67 -14.46 -1.87
N ALA A 184 20.21 -13.49 -1.08
CA ALA A 184 20.35 -12.06 -1.36
C ALA A 184 20.15 -11.22 -0.09
N ASP A 185 20.82 -10.05 -0.06
CA ASP A 185 20.67 -9.02 0.96
C ASP A 185 19.79 -7.88 0.43
N ARG A 186 18.94 -7.31 1.28
CA ARG A 186 18.07 -6.18 0.95
C ARG A 186 18.21 -5.07 2.01
N THR A 187 18.93 -4.03 1.66
CA THR A 187 19.37 -2.94 2.55
C THR A 187 18.89 -1.56 2.09
N GLN A 188 18.33 -1.43 0.89
CA GLN A 188 17.93 -0.15 0.32
C GLN A 188 16.56 0.30 0.86
N ALA A 189 15.52 -0.42 0.45
CA ALA A 189 14.13 -0.18 0.84
C ALA A 189 13.36 -1.52 0.87
N PRO A 190 13.75 -2.48 1.72
CA PRO A 190 13.19 -3.83 1.69
C PRO A 190 11.69 -3.86 2.01
N SER A 191 10.90 -4.46 1.11
CA SER A 191 9.45 -4.71 1.24
C SER A 191 9.14 -6.13 1.68
N GLY A 192 7.93 -6.35 2.20
CA GLY A 192 7.37 -7.64 2.60
C GLY A 192 7.01 -7.76 4.08
N ALA A 193 7.42 -6.84 4.94
CA ALA A 193 7.18 -6.91 6.38
C ALA A 193 5.68 -6.72 6.71
N GLY A 194 5.00 -5.83 5.98
CA GLY A 194 3.55 -5.65 6.11
C GLY A 194 2.78 -6.86 5.59
N PHE A 195 3.27 -7.50 4.52
CA PHE A 195 2.69 -8.73 3.98
C PHE A 195 2.89 -9.93 4.91
N ALA A 196 4.03 -10.02 5.61
CA ALA A 196 4.25 -11.02 6.67
C ALA A 196 3.23 -10.86 7.80
N LEU A 197 2.95 -9.61 8.21
CA LEU A 197 1.93 -9.33 9.24
C LEU A 197 0.52 -9.69 8.75
N GLU A 198 0.13 -9.33 7.54
CA GLU A 198 -1.17 -9.68 6.98
C GLU A 198 -1.35 -11.19 6.79
N SER A 199 -0.29 -11.87 6.33
CA SER A 199 -0.27 -13.33 6.21
C SER A 199 -0.48 -13.98 7.58
N ARG A 200 0.17 -13.47 8.63
CA ARG A 200 -0.03 -13.92 10.02
C ARG A 200 -1.47 -13.73 10.51
N VAL A 201 -2.10 -12.60 10.19
CA VAL A 201 -3.51 -12.38 10.58
C VAL A 201 -4.43 -13.33 9.82
N ALA A 202 -4.20 -13.52 8.52
CA ALA A 202 -4.99 -14.42 7.68
C ALA A 202 -4.90 -15.88 8.15
N THR A 203 -3.70 -16.41 8.37
CA THR A 203 -3.48 -17.78 8.87
C THR A 203 -4.01 -17.96 10.28
N THR A 204 -3.86 -16.97 11.17
CA THR A 204 -4.44 -17.02 12.53
C THR A 204 -5.97 -17.09 12.47
N ARG A 205 -6.63 -16.43 11.52
CA ARG A 205 -8.09 -16.54 11.33
C ARG A 205 -8.52 -17.88 10.76
N ALA A 206 -7.71 -18.50 9.90
CA ALA A 206 -7.97 -19.83 9.36
C ALA A 206 -7.79 -20.92 10.43
N PHE A 207 -6.76 -20.81 11.28
CA PHE A 207 -6.39 -21.81 12.27
C PHE A 207 -6.42 -21.29 13.71
N SER A 208 -7.48 -20.57 14.07
CA SER A 208 -7.54 -19.86 15.36
C SER A 208 -7.38 -20.78 16.59
N ASP A 209 -7.93 -21.99 16.51
CA ASP A 209 -7.78 -23.07 17.50
C ASP A 209 -6.35 -23.61 17.57
N ILE A 210 -5.78 -23.98 16.42
CA ILE A 210 -4.40 -24.51 16.35
C ILE A 210 -3.39 -23.44 16.82
N TYR A 211 -3.59 -22.18 16.41
CA TYR A 211 -2.73 -21.06 16.79
C TYR A 211 -2.83 -20.73 18.28
N ALA A 212 -4.03 -20.80 18.87
CA ALA A 212 -4.21 -20.56 20.31
C ALA A 212 -3.46 -21.60 21.17
N GLU A 213 -3.33 -22.81 20.64
CA GLU A 213 -2.72 -23.96 21.27
C GLU A 213 -1.22 -24.11 20.99
N THR A 214 -0.73 -23.52 19.91
CA THR A 214 0.67 -23.58 19.50
C THR A 214 1.43 -22.34 20.02
N PRO A 215 2.55 -22.51 20.73
CA PRO A 215 3.35 -21.39 21.24
C PRO A 215 4.16 -20.71 20.12
N VAL A 216 3.45 -19.98 19.24
CA VAL A 216 4.03 -19.22 18.13
C VAL A 216 4.48 -17.84 18.61
N HIS A 217 5.70 -17.44 18.26
CA HIS A 217 6.19 -16.09 18.54
C HIS A 217 5.40 -15.01 17.80
N ARG A 218 5.08 -13.91 18.48
CA ARG A 218 4.34 -12.79 17.92
C ARG A 218 5.27 -11.81 17.19
N LEU A 219 4.80 -11.30 16.05
CA LEU A 219 5.53 -10.28 15.28
C LEU A 219 5.45 -8.87 15.91
N ALA A 220 4.50 -8.64 16.82
CA ALA A 220 4.24 -7.33 17.41
C ALA A 220 5.45 -6.73 18.14
N SER A 221 6.24 -7.54 18.84
CA SER A 221 7.42 -7.06 19.58
C SER A 221 8.48 -6.46 18.66
N PHE A 222 8.71 -7.06 17.49
CA PHE A 222 9.65 -6.55 16.48
C PHE A 222 9.23 -5.15 15.98
N PHE A 223 7.96 -4.98 15.63
CA PHE A 223 7.43 -3.70 15.17
C PHE A 223 7.41 -2.64 16.28
N GLY A 224 7.14 -3.04 17.52
CA GLY A 224 7.17 -2.16 18.69
C GLY A 224 8.58 -1.63 18.94
N ALA A 225 9.56 -2.53 18.99
CA ALA A 225 10.96 -2.16 19.17
C ALA A 225 11.48 -1.26 18.04
N PHE A 226 11.09 -1.54 16.79
CA PHE A 226 11.47 -0.68 15.66
C PHE A 226 10.81 0.72 15.75
N ARG A 227 9.51 0.80 16.10
CA ARG A 227 8.84 2.08 16.32
C ARG A 227 9.53 2.89 17.41
N ASP A 228 9.89 2.25 18.51
CA ASP A 228 10.54 2.91 19.64
C ASP A 228 11.96 3.38 19.25
N ALA A 229 12.67 2.63 18.40
CA ALA A 229 13.94 3.05 17.81
C ALA A 229 13.78 4.29 16.91
N LEU A 230 12.75 4.33 16.05
CA LEU A 230 12.43 5.52 15.25
C LEU A 230 12.15 6.75 16.13
N GLN A 231 11.42 6.58 17.24
CA GLN A 231 11.14 7.65 18.19
C GLN A 231 12.40 8.16 18.89
N GLY A 232 13.33 7.25 19.22
CA GLY A 232 14.62 7.57 19.81
C GLY A 232 15.55 8.40 18.90
N MET A 233 15.31 8.40 17.58
CA MET A 233 16.12 9.16 16.60
C MET A 233 15.63 10.59 16.34
N LYS A 234 14.58 11.05 17.02
CA LYS A 234 14.12 12.44 16.89
C LYS A 234 15.12 13.41 17.52
N HIS A 235 15.44 14.51 16.82
CA HIS A 235 16.32 15.56 17.36
C HIS A 235 15.56 16.50 18.32
N SER A 236 14.26 16.71 18.07
CA SER A 236 13.38 17.55 18.87
C SER A 236 12.04 16.88 19.14
N GLY A 237 11.38 17.26 20.24
CA GLY A 237 10.00 16.87 20.53
C GLY A 237 9.03 17.24 19.39
N ASP A 238 9.30 18.34 18.68
CA ASP A 238 8.49 18.83 17.57
C ASP A 238 8.64 18.01 16.28
N ASP A 239 9.75 17.31 16.12
CA ASP A 239 10.03 16.55 14.90
C ASP A 239 8.95 15.48 14.66
N ARG A 240 8.58 15.30 13.40
CA ARG A 240 7.70 14.21 12.98
C ARG A 240 8.51 13.07 12.38
N ILE A 241 7.90 11.89 12.43
CA ILE A 241 8.39 10.66 11.82
C ILE A 241 7.41 10.32 10.70
N ALA A 242 7.95 10.03 9.52
CA ALA A 242 7.13 9.69 8.37
C ALA A 242 7.73 8.54 7.55
N VAL A 243 6.85 7.83 6.86
CA VAL A 243 7.19 6.89 5.79
C VAL A 243 7.14 7.65 4.47
N LEU A 244 8.27 7.70 3.74
CA LEU A 244 8.37 8.32 2.43
C LEU A 244 8.11 7.27 1.34
N THR A 245 7.03 7.43 0.58
CA THR A 245 6.57 6.50 -0.46
C THR A 245 6.69 7.13 -1.86
N PRO A 246 6.97 6.34 -2.91
CA PRO A 246 6.90 6.79 -4.30
C PRO A 246 5.45 6.97 -4.82
N GLY A 247 4.44 6.63 -4.02
CA GLY A 247 3.02 6.82 -4.36
C GLY A 247 2.30 5.54 -4.86
N PRO A 248 1.01 5.64 -5.21
CA PRO A 248 0.13 4.50 -5.48
C PRO A 248 0.48 3.67 -6.72
N ALA A 249 1.29 4.23 -7.62
CA ALA A 249 1.78 3.50 -8.79
C ALA A 249 2.81 2.41 -8.40
N ASN A 250 3.38 2.43 -7.19
CA ASN A 250 4.36 1.43 -6.78
C ASN A 250 3.71 0.09 -6.40
N GLU A 251 4.37 -1.02 -6.74
CA GLU A 251 3.86 -2.38 -6.50
C GLU A 251 3.64 -2.74 -5.03
N THR A 252 4.39 -2.13 -4.12
CA THR A 252 4.28 -2.35 -2.66
C THR A 252 3.64 -1.18 -1.92
N TYR A 253 2.95 -0.26 -2.62
CA TYR A 253 2.28 0.88 -1.98
C TYR A 253 1.29 0.46 -0.87
N TYR A 254 0.56 -0.63 -1.07
CA TYR A 254 -0.34 -1.20 -0.04
C TYR A 254 0.39 -1.37 1.29
N GLU A 255 1.58 -1.99 1.25
CA GLU A 255 2.39 -2.22 2.44
C GLU A 255 2.84 -0.92 3.09
N HIS A 256 3.22 0.09 2.29
CA HIS A 256 3.67 1.37 2.82
C HIS A 256 2.55 2.05 3.62
N ALA A 257 1.34 2.11 3.06
CA ALA A 257 0.18 2.66 3.73
C ALA A 257 -0.24 1.83 4.96
N TYR A 258 -0.18 0.50 4.84
CA TYR A 258 -0.53 -0.40 5.92
C TYR A 258 0.41 -0.26 7.13
N ILE A 259 1.73 -0.24 6.90
CA ILE A 259 2.72 -0.11 7.97
C ILE A 259 2.67 1.30 8.60
N ALA A 260 2.51 2.35 7.80
CA ALA A 260 2.33 3.71 8.32
C ALA A 260 1.14 3.78 9.28
N ARG A 261 0.00 3.19 8.90
CA ARG A 261 -1.19 3.07 9.77
C ARG A 261 -0.92 2.22 11.00
N TYR A 262 -0.28 1.06 10.84
CA TYR A 262 -0.01 0.12 11.93
C TYR A 262 0.92 0.70 13.01
N LEU A 263 1.92 1.50 12.61
CA LEU A 263 2.86 2.15 13.52
C LEU A 263 2.46 3.57 13.94
N GLY A 264 1.39 4.13 13.36
CA GLY A 264 0.92 5.49 13.62
C GLY A 264 1.85 6.58 13.08
N LEU A 265 2.51 6.33 11.94
CA LEU A 265 3.41 7.27 11.26
C LEU A 265 2.69 8.01 10.13
N MET A 266 3.18 9.18 9.73
CA MET A 266 2.68 9.87 8.54
C MET A 266 3.11 9.12 7.28
N LEU A 267 2.25 9.01 6.27
CA LEU A 267 2.61 8.55 4.93
C LEU A 267 2.76 9.78 4.03
N LEU A 268 3.96 10.01 3.49
CA LEU A 268 4.30 11.19 2.70
C LEU A 268 4.90 10.80 1.36
N GLU A 269 4.63 11.57 0.32
CA GLU A 269 5.29 11.50 -0.98
C GLU A 269 6.36 12.60 -1.10
N GLY A 270 7.23 12.54 -2.12
CA GLY A 270 8.31 13.52 -2.29
C GLY A 270 7.81 14.97 -2.37
N GLU A 271 6.64 15.17 -2.96
CA GLU A 271 5.94 16.47 -3.05
C GLU A 271 5.20 16.88 -1.78
N ASP A 272 5.10 16.04 -0.76
CA ASP A 272 4.62 16.50 0.55
C ASP A 272 5.72 17.25 1.31
N LEU A 273 6.97 17.09 0.87
CA LEU A 273 8.16 17.61 1.54
C LEU A 273 8.76 18.82 0.82
N THR A 274 9.46 19.64 1.59
CA THR A 274 10.29 20.74 1.10
C THR A 274 11.47 20.92 2.02
N VAL A 275 12.62 21.34 1.49
CA VAL A 275 13.78 21.67 2.32
C VAL A 275 13.85 23.19 2.50
N VAL A 276 13.94 23.62 3.75
CA VAL A 276 14.02 25.05 4.12
C VAL A 276 15.16 25.23 5.10
N LYS A 277 16.17 26.03 4.73
CA LYS A 277 17.37 26.30 5.54
C LYS A 277 18.04 24.99 6.01
N GLY A 278 18.23 24.05 5.08
CA GLY A 278 18.84 22.74 5.36
C GLY A 278 17.99 21.79 6.21
N ARG A 279 16.71 22.09 6.49
CA ARG A 279 15.79 21.21 7.25
C ARG A 279 14.68 20.67 6.37
N VAL A 280 14.37 19.37 6.49
CA VAL A 280 13.22 18.76 5.84
C VAL A 280 11.93 19.15 6.57
N MET A 281 10.98 19.69 5.81
CA MET A 281 9.69 20.13 6.31
C MET A 281 8.58 19.45 5.53
N VAL A 282 7.49 19.08 6.19
CA VAL A 282 6.24 18.67 5.54
C VAL A 282 5.31 19.86 5.35
N ARG A 283 4.73 19.97 4.15
CA ARG A 283 3.66 20.92 3.82
C ARG A 283 2.36 20.44 4.43
N THR A 284 1.79 21.27 5.31
CA THR A 284 0.51 20.95 5.94
C THR A 284 -0.42 22.15 5.87
N VAL A 285 -1.71 21.89 6.03
CA VAL A 285 -2.75 22.94 6.08
C VAL A 285 -2.58 23.92 7.26
N ALA A 286 -1.70 23.62 8.22
CA ALA A 286 -1.34 24.53 9.32
C ALA A 286 0.05 25.17 9.15
N GLY A 287 0.64 25.08 7.95
CA GLY A 287 1.99 25.55 7.65
C GLY A 287 3.06 24.45 7.70
N LEU A 288 4.32 24.83 7.59
CA LEU A 288 5.44 23.87 7.56
C LEU A 288 5.71 23.27 8.94
N LYS A 289 5.94 21.95 8.99
CA LYS A 289 6.37 21.23 10.20
C LYS A 289 7.64 20.44 9.95
N PRO A 290 8.60 20.38 10.90
CA PRO A 290 9.85 19.68 10.70
C PRO A 290 9.65 18.15 10.70
N ILE A 291 10.37 17.48 9.79
CA ILE A 291 10.55 16.04 9.79
C ILE A 291 11.95 15.72 10.30
N GLY A 292 12.05 14.95 11.38
CA GLY A 292 13.34 14.53 11.93
C GLY A 292 13.76 13.13 11.49
N VAL A 293 12.79 12.26 11.17
CA VAL A 293 13.06 10.87 10.75
C VAL A 293 12.18 10.50 9.56
N LEU A 294 12.81 10.03 8.49
CA LEU A 294 12.15 9.56 7.26
C LEU A 294 12.47 8.09 7.01
N TRP A 295 11.47 7.21 7.16
CA TRP A 295 11.57 5.83 6.70
C TRP A 295 11.25 5.76 5.20
N ARG A 296 12.30 5.66 4.39
CA ARG A 296 12.24 5.70 2.93
C ARG A 296 11.84 4.36 2.32
N ARG A 297 10.94 4.40 1.33
CA ARG A 297 10.43 3.25 0.56
C ARG A 297 10.67 3.38 -0.96
N LEU A 298 11.67 4.16 -1.36
CA LEU A 298 12.09 4.38 -2.75
C LEU A 298 13.61 4.29 -2.86
N ASP A 299 14.13 4.03 -4.05
CA ASP A 299 15.56 3.84 -4.32
C ASP A 299 16.41 5.11 -4.15
N SER A 300 17.68 4.99 -3.73
CA SER A 300 18.47 6.15 -3.30
C SER A 300 18.62 7.20 -4.40
N ALA A 301 18.87 6.78 -5.64
CA ALA A 301 19.01 7.67 -6.78
C ALA A 301 17.79 8.59 -6.98
N PHE A 302 16.60 8.14 -6.60
CA PHE A 302 15.36 8.90 -6.79
C PHE A 302 15.02 9.84 -5.63
N ALA A 303 15.81 9.85 -4.55
CA ALA A 303 15.47 10.60 -3.34
C ALA A 303 15.64 12.12 -3.47
N ASP A 304 16.59 12.58 -4.29
CA ASP A 304 16.87 14.00 -4.51
C ASP A 304 17.16 14.30 -5.98
N PRO A 305 16.26 15.01 -6.69
CA PRO A 305 16.49 15.36 -8.10
C PRO A 305 17.57 16.43 -8.31
N LEU A 306 17.99 17.18 -7.29
CA LEU A 306 19.03 18.20 -7.48
C LEU A 306 20.43 17.59 -7.53
N GLU A 307 20.69 16.58 -6.69
CA GLU A 307 22.05 16.03 -6.52
C GLU A 307 22.22 14.60 -7.01
N LEU A 308 21.14 13.81 -7.11
CA LEU A 308 21.21 12.39 -7.48
C LEU A 308 20.69 12.17 -8.91
N ASN A 309 19.38 12.01 -9.09
CA ASN A 309 18.77 11.79 -10.41
C ASN A 309 17.81 12.92 -10.79
N GLN A 310 18.23 13.78 -11.72
CA GLN A 310 17.45 14.91 -12.22
C GLN A 310 16.11 14.54 -12.86
N ASN A 311 15.95 13.28 -13.29
CA ASN A 311 14.69 12.78 -13.85
C ASN A 311 13.75 12.22 -12.77
N SER A 312 14.09 12.31 -11.49
CA SER A 312 13.22 11.84 -10.41
C SER A 312 12.04 12.78 -10.19
N HIS A 313 10.82 12.22 -10.26
CA HIS A 313 9.57 12.90 -9.92
C HIS A 313 9.01 12.51 -8.54
N ILE A 314 9.69 11.61 -7.84
CA ILE A 314 9.23 11.03 -6.56
C ILE A 314 10.11 11.44 -5.36
N GLY A 315 11.20 12.15 -5.63
CA GLY A 315 12.13 12.66 -4.62
C GLY A 315 11.78 14.07 -4.13
N THR A 316 12.57 14.56 -3.19
CA THR A 316 12.43 15.92 -2.65
C THR A 316 13.72 16.71 -2.93
N PRO A 317 13.66 17.82 -3.68
CA PRO A 317 14.81 18.69 -3.91
C PRO A 317 15.50 19.11 -2.62
N GLY A 318 16.82 18.91 -2.52
CA GLY A 318 17.65 19.35 -1.39
C GLY A 318 17.69 18.37 -0.21
N LEU A 319 17.15 17.16 -0.37
CA LEU A 319 17.18 16.14 0.67
C LEU A 319 18.61 15.72 1.03
N VAL A 320 19.55 15.70 0.06
CA VAL A 320 20.96 15.42 0.32
C VAL A 320 21.62 16.57 1.10
N GLU A 321 21.28 17.82 0.80
CA GLU A 321 21.73 18.97 1.60
C GLU A 321 21.26 18.86 3.06
N ALA A 322 20.00 18.47 3.28
CA ALA A 322 19.46 18.28 4.62
C ALA A 322 20.16 17.14 5.40
N LEU A 323 20.57 16.08 4.71
CA LEU A 323 21.42 15.03 5.29
C LEU A 323 22.79 15.57 5.72
N ARG A 324 23.45 16.36 4.87
CA ARG A 324 24.75 16.98 5.22
C ARG A 324 24.64 17.96 6.40
N ALA A 325 23.48 18.59 6.56
CA ALA A 325 23.19 19.45 7.70
C ALA A 325 22.78 18.69 8.98
N GLU A 326 22.77 17.35 8.94
CA GLU A 326 22.36 16.47 10.05
C GLU A 326 20.95 16.79 10.60
N SER A 327 20.08 17.37 9.77
CA SER A 327 18.76 17.83 10.22
C SER A 327 17.68 16.76 10.16
N VAL A 328 17.95 15.66 9.43
CA VAL A 328 17.04 14.55 9.20
C VAL A 328 17.82 13.23 9.22
N THR A 329 17.24 12.21 9.85
CA THR A 329 17.71 10.82 9.73
C THR A 329 16.87 10.10 8.69
N ILE A 330 17.51 9.52 7.67
CA ILE A 330 16.82 8.68 6.67
C ILE A 330 17.09 7.21 6.98
N VAL A 331 16.01 6.44 7.05
CA VAL A 331 16.01 5.00 7.34
C VAL A 331 15.62 4.23 6.08
N ASN A 332 16.46 3.37 5.51
CA ASN A 332 17.91 3.32 5.66
C ASN A 332 18.57 4.51 4.94
N ALA A 333 19.82 4.82 5.33
CA ALA A 333 20.60 5.89 4.73
C ALA A 333 20.66 5.77 3.20
N LEU A 334 20.77 6.91 2.51
CA LEU A 334 20.94 6.91 1.06
C LEU A 334 22.27 6.22 0.69
N GLY A 335 22.31 5.54 -0.46
CA GLY A 335 23.50 4.86 -0.96
C GLY A 335 23.67 3.41 -0.48
N THR A 336 22.85 2.96 0.46
CA THR A 336 22.86 1.59 1.01
C THR A 336 22.47 0.50 0.01
N GLY A 337 21.92 0.87 -1.16
CA GLY A 337 21.64 -0.04 -2.28
C GLY A 337 22.88 -0.72 -2.86
N VAL A 338 24.05 -0.11 -2.68
CA VAL A 338 25.33 -0.69 -3.14
C VAL A 338 25.60 -2.06 -2.51
N LEU A 339 25.10 -2.29 -1.29
CA LEU A 339 25.24 -3.55 -0.57
C LEU A 339 24.39 -4.70 -1.15
N GLU A 340 23.35 -4.39 -1.95
CA GLU A 340 22.49 -5.39 -2.58
C GLU A 340 23.10 -5.98 -3.86
N THR A 341 24.29 -5.51 -4.25
CA THR A 341 24.99 -5.91 -5.48
C THR A 341 25.32 -7.39 -5.46
N ARG A 342 24.78 -8.15 -6.42
CA ARG A 342 24.97 -9.61 -6.51
C ARG A 342 26.44 -10.04 -6.48
N ALA A 343 27.33 -9.32 -7.15
CA ALA A 343 28.76 -9.64 -7.15
C ALA A 343 29.44 -9.51 -5.78
N LEU A 344 28.91 -8.72 -4.83
CA LEU A 344 29.48 -8.61 -3.48
C LEU A 344 29.44 -9.95 -2.73
N LEU A 345 28.49 -10.84 -3.05
CA LEU A 345 28.39 -12.17 -2.44
C LEU A 345 29.68 -12.99 -2.59
N ALA A 346 30.43 -12.80 -3.69
CA ALA A 346 31.71 -13.47 -3.94
C ALA A 346 32.80 -13.06 -2.93
N PHE A 347 32.70 -11.87 -2.35
CA PHE A 347 33.73 -11.29 -1.47
C PHE A 347 33.35 -11.35 0.02
N MET A 348 32.10 -11.72 0.35
CA MET A 348 31.58 -11.69 1.73
C MET A 348 32.46 -12.43 2.76
N PRO A 349 32.98 -13.65 2.49
CA PRO A 349 33.84 -14.33 3.46
C PRO A 349 35.13 -13.56 3.76
N THR A 350 35.81 -13.07 2.72
CA THR A 350 37.06 -12.29 2.86
C THR A 350 36.82 -10.96 3.56
N ILE A 351 35.72 -10.27 3.23
CA ILE A 351 35.34 -9.01 3.86
C ILE A 351 35.00 -9.22 5.34
N CYS A 352 34.28 -10.30 5.68
CA CYS A 352 33.95 -10.66 7.07
C CYS A 352 35.21 -10.83 7.91
N HIS A 353 36.17 -11.62 7.41
CA HIS A 353 37.45 -11.81 8.08
C HIS A 353 38.23 -10.49 8.22
N ARG A 354 38.19 -9.62 7.19
CA ARG A 354 38.91 -8.34 7.21
C ARG A 354 38.34 -7.33 8.20
N LEU A 355 37.01 -7.20 8.25
CA LEU A 355 36.33 -6.16 9.03
C LEU A 355 35.97 -6.60 10.44
N LEU A 356 35.55 -7.85 10.63
CA LEU A 356 35.08 -8.38 11.91
C LEU A 356 36.11 -9.31 12.59
N GLY A 357 37.11 -9.80 11.85
CA GLY A 357 38.13 -10.71 12.39
C GLY A 357 37.63 -12.12 12.66
N GLU A 358 36.49 -12.49 12.09
CA GLU A 358 35.82 -13.78 12.28
C GLU A 358 35.32 -14.35 10.95
N ASP A 359 34.99 -15.65 10.95
CA ASP A 359 34.42 -16.31 9.79
C ASP A 359 32.91 -16.02 9.68
N LEU A 360 32.42 -16.02 8.44
CA LEU A 360 31.01 -15.81 8.14
C LEU A 360 30.17 -16.99 8.65
N GLN A 361 29.26 -16.74 9.59
CA GLN A 361 28.43 -17.76 10.23
C GLN A 361 27.38 -18.37 9.30
N LEU A 362 26.81 -17.55 8.41
CA LEU A 362 25.84 -17.99 7.39
C LEU A 362 26.45 -17.81 6.00
N PRO A 363 26.74 -18.90 5.28
CA PRO A 363 27.30 -18.80 3.95
C PRO A 363 26.30 -18.17 2.97
N SER A 364 26.84 -17.47 1.97
CA SER A 364 26.06 -17.05 0.80
C SER A 364 26.01 -18.17 -0.22
N ILE A 365 25.06 -18.10 -1.15
CA ILE A 365 25.12 -18.89 -2.40
C ILE A 365 26.49 -18.72 -3.07
N ALA A 366 27.08 -19.84 -3.53
CA ALA A 366 28.37 -19.84 -4.21
C ALA A 366 28.31 -18.94 -5.45
N THR A 367 29.13 -17.88 -5.45
CA THR A 367 29.07 -16.79 -6.43
C THR A 367 30.48 -16.44 -6.89
N TRP A 368 30.66 -16.30 -8.20
CA TRP A 368 31.93 -15.96 -8.85
C TRP A 368 31.74 -14.72 -9.72
N TRP A 369 32.50 -13.66 -9.47
CA TRP A 369 32.48 -12.47 -10.32
C TRP A 369 33.39 -12.65 -11.53
N CYS A 370 32.82 -12.59 -12.74
CA CYS A 370 33.53 -12.87 -13.98
C CYS A 370 34.46 -11.72 -14.43
N GLY A 371 34.59 -10.66 -13.63
CA GLY A 371 35.58 -9.61 -13.83
C GLY A 371 36.99 -10.05 -13.47
N GLN A 372 37.14 -11.05 -12.61
CA GLN A 372 38.43 -11.66 -12.30
C GLN A 372 38.68 -12.87 -13.21
N LYS A 373 39.95 -13.07 -13.60
CA LYS A 373 40.32 -14.04 -14.64
C LYS A 373 40.08 -15.48 -14.20
N GLU A 374 40.45 -15.85 -12.97
CA GLU A 374 40.37 -17.22 -12.47
C GLU A 374 38.90 -17.66 -12.29
N GLU A 375 38.09 -16.78 -11.75
CA GLU A 375 36.65 -16.90 -11.53
C GLU A 375 35.92 -17.04 -12.87
N ARG A 376 36.26 -16.20 -13.85
CA ARG A 376 35.73 -16.31 -15.21
C ARG A 376 36.07 -17.65 -15.86
N GLU A 377 37.31 -18.12 -15.72
CA GLU A 377 37.71 -19.43 -16.24
C GLU A 377 36.99 -20.58 -15.53
N HIS A 378 36.76 -20.47 -14.21
CA HIS A 378 35.98 -21.43 -13.45
C HIS A 378 34.53 -21.50 -13.95
N VAL A 379 33.88 -20.35 -14.13
CA VAL A 379 32.51 -20.26 -14.64
C VAL A 379 32.42 -20.84 -16.05
N ALA A 380 33.37 -20.51 -16.94
CA ALA A 380 33.39 -21.06 -18.30
C ALA A 380 33.53 -22.60 -18.31
N LYS A 381 34.40 -23.16 -17.46
CA LYS A 381 34.62 -24.61 -17.35
C LYS A 381 33.41 -25.36 -16.78
N ASN A 382 32.62 -24.70 -15.93
CA ASN A 382 31.50 -25.31 -15.19
C ASN A 382 30.13 -24.80 -15.64
N ILE A 383 30.02 -24.16 -16.82
CA ILE A 383 28.85 -23.41 -17.27
C ILE A 383 27.52 -24.17 -17.12
N GLU A 384 27.51 -25.49 -17.36
CA GLU A 384 26.33 -26.37 -17.25
C GLU A 384 25.68 -26.39 -15.87
N LYS A 385 26.47 -26.10 -14.83
CA LYS A 385 26.04 -26.11 -13.42
C LYS A 385 25.82 -24.69 -12.88
N MET A 386 25.90 -23.68 -13.74
CA MET A 386 25.87 -22.28 -13.35
C MET A 386 24.61 -21.59 -13.86
N VAL A 387 24.14 -20.64 -13.06
CA VAL A 387 23.25 -19.55 -13.48
C VAL A 387 24.13 -18.34 -13.76
N ILE A 388 24.05 -17.77 -14.95
CA ILE A 388 24.80 -16.57 -15.33
C ILE A 388 23.84 -15.39 -15.37
N GLY A 389 24.21 -14.30 -14.69
CA GLY A 389 23.39 -13.08 -14.69
C GLY A 389 24.19 -11.82 -14.39
N PRO A 390 23.52 -10.65 -14.33
CA PRO A 390 24.18 -9.37 -14.15
C PRO A 390 24.85 -9.23 -12.78
N ALA A 391 26.11 -8.79 -12.76
CA ALA A 391 26.90 -8.56 -11.54
C ALA A 391 26.29 -7.49 -10.63
N TYR A 392 25.63 -6.49 -11.23
CA TYR A 392 25.03 -5.34 -10.55
C TYR A 392 23.54 -5.52 -10.24
N SER A 393 22.98 -6.70 -10.50
CA SER A 393 21.59 -6.97 -10.12
C SER A 393 21.44 -6.90 -8.60
N ARG A 394 20.31 -6.34 -8.14
CA ARG A 394 19.89 -6.28 -6.73
C ARG A 394 18.88 -7.37 -6.36
N ALA A 395 18.43 -8.12 -7.37
CA ALA A 395 17.46 -9.19 -7.21
C ALA A 395 18.18 -10.55 -7.14
N PRO A 396 17.63 -11.53 -6.40
CA PRO A 396 18.09 -12.91 -6.53
C PRO A 396 17.84 -13.41 -7.97
N PHE A 397 18.64 -14.39 -8.42
CA PHE A 397 18.63 -14.87 -9.82
C PHE A 397 17.27 -15.41 -10.29
N PHE A 398 16.38 -15.81 -9.38
CA PHE A 398 15.04 -16.29 -9.72
C PHE A 398 13.98 -15.18 -9.77
N ASP A 399 14.30 -13.95 -9.37
CA ASP A 399 13.36 -12.80 -9.27
C ASP A 399 13.88 -11.59 -10.07
N ASP A 400 14.71 -11.82 -11.09
CA ASP A 400 15.38 -10.77 -11.89
C ASP A 400 14.79 -10.60 -13.31
N ASN A 401 13.50 -10.91 -13.48
CA ASN A 401 12.78 -10.79 -14.75
C ASN A 401 13.39 -11.58 -15.93
N GLY A 402 14.14 -12.65 -15.64
CA GLY A 402 14.74 -13.52 -16.66
C GLY A 402 16.04 -12.98 -17.24
N GLU A 403 16.67 -12.01 -16.57
CA GLU A 403 18.03 -11.56 -16.91
C GLU A 403 19.08 -12.63 -16.60
N SER A 404 18.81 -13.53 -15.66
CA SER A 404 19.63 -14.70 -15.40
C SER A 404 19.28 -15.88 -16.29
N VAL A 405 20.30 -16.53 -16.83
CA VAL A 405 20.15 -17.67 -17.75
C VAL A 405 20.85 -18.90 -17.18
N LEU A 406 20.18 -20.05 -17.26
CA LEU A 406 20.78 -21.35 -16.97
C LEU A 406 21.84 -21.67 -18.02
N GLY A 407 23.08 -21.94 -17.59
CA GLY A 407 24.18 -22.18 -18.51
C GLY A 407 24.00 -23.41 -19.40
N SER A 408 23.20 -24.39 -18.96
CA SER A 408 22.78 -25.55 -19.79
C SER A 408 21.95 -25.15 -21.01
N SER A 409 21.15 -24.10 -20.91
CA SER A 409 20.38 -23.56 -22.03
C SER A 409 21.24 -22.74 -23.01
N LEU A 410 22.30 -22.08 -22.51
CA LEU A 410 23.22 -21.28 -23.32
C LEU A 410 23.99 -22.15 -24.31
N ARG A 411 24.43 -23.35 -23.91
CA ARG A 411 25.18 -24.25 -24.80
C ARG A 411 24.36 -24.77 -25.98
N ALA A 412 23.04 -24.87 -25.81
CA ALA A 412 22.13 -25.31 -26.87
C ALA A 412 21.77 -24.19 -27.87
N ALA A 413 21.85 -22.92 -27.45
CA ALA A 413 21.37 -21.76 -28.23
C ALA A 413 22.49 -20.84 -28.77
N ALA A 414 23.73 -20.96 -28.30
CA ALA A 414 24.79 -20.01 -28.62
C ALA A 414 25.31 -20.11 -30.07
N LYS A 415 25.32 -18.97 -30.78
CA LYS A 415 26.00 -18.77 -32.08
C LYS A 415 27.47 -18.37 -31.95
N ASP A 416 27.85 -17.75 -30.83
CA ASP A 416 29.22 -17.35 -30.48
C ASP A 416 29.80 -18.25 -29.37
N SER A 417 31.13 -18.30 -29.20
CA SER A 417 31.70 -19.10 -28.11
C SER A 417 31.37 -18.43 -26.76
N ILE A 418 30.81 -19.19 -25.82
CA ILE A 418 30.51 -18.74 -24.43
C ILE A 418 31.76 -18.08 -23.79
N THR A 419 32.95 -18.55 -24.18
CA THR A 419 34.24 -18.01 -23.74
C THR A 419 34.49 -16.58 -24.23
N ASP A 420 34.10 -16.24 -25.45
CA ASP A 420 34.25 -14.89 -26.00
C ASP A 420 33.31 -13.91 -25.29
N TRP A 421 32.05 -14.30 -25.06
CA TRP A 421 31.08 -13.51 -24.31
C TRP A 421 31.53 -13.22 -22.87
N LEU A 422 31.97 -14.24 -22.14
CA LEU A 422 32.50 -14.05 -20.79
C LEU A 422 33.77 -13.20 -20.79
N SER A 423 34.57 -13.26 -21.87
CA SER A 423 35.79 -12.44 -21.99
C SER A 423 35.47 -10.96 -22.25
N SER A 424 34.45 -10.66 -23.06
CA SER A 424 34.03 -9.28 -23.36
C SER A 424 33.22 -8.64 -22.22
N ASP A 425 32.25 -9.36 -21.67
CA ASP A 425 31.28 -8.83 -20.70
C ASP A 425 31.52 -9.28 -19.26
N GLY A 426 32.57 -10.06 -19.01
CA GLY A 426 32.91 -10.64 -17.69
C GLY A 426 32.76 -9.68 -16.50
N PRO A 427 33.28 -8.44 -16.52
CA PRO A 427 33.11 -7.49 -15.42
C PRO A 427 31.66 -7.16 -15.04
N LYS A 428 30.71 -7.35 -15.97
CA LYS A 428 29.28 -7.13 -15.77
C LYS A 428 28.52 -8.40 -15.41
N LEU A 429 29.20 -9.54 -15.29
CA LEU A 429 28.58 -10.85 -15.11
C LEU A 429 29.04 -11.54 -13.82
N VAL A 430 28.15 -12.36 -13.27
CA VAL A 430 28.45 -13.32 -12.22
C VAL A 430 27.97 -14.70 -12.63
N GLY A 431 28.71 -15.73 -12.23
CA GLY A 431 28.21 -17.10 -12.19
C GLY A 431 27.78 -17.46 -10.77
N GLN A 432 26.65 -18.12 -10.61
CA GLN A 432 26.20 -18.68 -9.35
C GLN A 432 25.89 -20.17 -9.54
N GLU A 433 26.16 -20.99 -8.54
CA GLU A 433 25.82 -22.42 -8.61
C GLU A 433 24.30 -22.61 -8.69
N VAL A 434 23.83 -23.54 -9.54
CA VAL A 434 22.41 -23.89 -9.61
C VAL A 434 21.99 -24.53 -8.27
N VAL A 435 21.21 -23.81 -7.47
CA VAL A 435 20.77 -24.29 -6.16
C VAL A 435 19.41 -24.97 -6.27
N THR A 436 19.30 -26.16 -5.67
CA THR A 436 17.99 -26.76 -5.37
C THR A 436 17.61 -26.36 -3.95
N LEU A 437 16.62 -25.50 -3.80
CA LEU A 437 16.12 -25.07 -2.49
C LEU A 437 15.19 -26.12 -1.89
N SER A 438 15.13 -26.17 -0.56
CA SER A 438 14.24 -27.04 0.19
C SER A 438 12.78 -26.90 -0.22
N THR A 439 12.02 -27.99 -0.08
CA THR A 439 10.58 -27.99 -0.26
C THR A 439 9.83 -27.82 1.06
N THR A 440 8.62 -27.28 0.97
CA THR A 440 7.66 -27.19 2.08
C THR A 440 6.27 -27.62 1.60
N PRO A 441 5.42 -28.17 2.48
CA PRO A 441 4.08 -28.59 2.08
C PRO A 441 3.18 -27.41 1.68
N ALA A 442 2.64 -27.47 0.48
CA ALA A 442 1.63 -26.54 -0.03
C ALA A 442 0.30 -27.28 -0.29
N TRP A 443 -0.83 -26.64 0.00
CA TRP A 443 -2.14 -27.19 -0.31
C TRP A 443 -2.55 -26.88 -1.75
N VAL A 444 -2.60 -27.89 -2.62
CA VAL A 444 -2.92 -27.75 -4.04
C VAL A 444 -3.95 -28.81 -4.43
N ASN A 445 -5.08 -28.38 -4.99
CA ASN A 445 -6.15 -29.26 -5.48
C ASN A 445 -6.59 -30.33 -4.46
N GLY A 446 -6.74 -29.94 -3.19
CA GLY A 446 -7.21 -30.83 -2.12
C GLY A 446 -6.14 -31.75 -1.52
N LYS A 447 -4.85 -31.57 -1.87
CA LYS A 447 -3.74 -32.41 -1.39
C LYS A 447 -2.55 -31.56 -0.94
N LEU A 448 -1.76 -32.10 -0.03
CA LEU A 448 -0.44 -31.55 0.29
C LEU A 448 0.58 -32.00 -0.75
N VAL A 449 1.29 -31.05 -1.34
CA VAL A 449 2.35 -31.32 -2.33
C VAL A 449 3.63 -30.56 -1.95
N PRO A 450 4.82 -31.14 -2.16
CA PRO A 450 6.08 -30.45 -1.91
C PRO A 450 6.27 -29.33 -2.94
N ARG A 451 6.60 -28.13 -2.47
CA ARG A 451 6.94 -26.99 -3.34
C ARG A 451 8.25 -26.35 -2.88
N PRO A 452 9.16 -25.98 -3.80
CA PRO A 452 10.35 -25.21 -3.45
C PRO A 452 9.99 -23.93 -2.72
N MET A 453 10.81 -23.55 -1.73
CA MET A 453 10.60 -22.31 -0.99
C MET A 453 11.86 -21.47 -0.80
N SER A 454 11.67 -20.16 -0.69
CA SER A 454 12.62 -19.23 -0.07
C SER A 454 11.93 -18.48 1.07
N LEU A 455 12.70 -17.94 2.01
CA LEU A 455 12.18 -17.19 3.15
C LEU A 455 12.79 -15.79 3.15
N ARG A 456 11.94 -14.75 3.23
CA ARG A 456 12.39 -13.40 3.53
C ARG A 456 12.26 -13.11 5.03
N VAL A 457 13.38 -12.84 5.67
CA VAL A 457 13.49 -12.49 7.09
C VAL A 457 13.84 -11.02 7.23
N PHE A 458 13.29 -10.34 8.25
CA PHE A 458 13.53 -8.92 8.49
C PHE A 458 14.37 -8.69 9.75
N ALA A 459 15.23 -7.69 9.70
CA ALA A 459 16.04 -7.24 10.82
C ALA A 459 15.82 -5.75 11.06
N ALA A 460 15.64 -5.35 12.31
CA ALA A 460 15.48 -3.96 12.73
C ALA A 460 16.54 -3.60 13.78
N ARG A 461 17.19 -2.45 13.61
CA ARG A 461 18.12 -1.91 14.61
C ARG A 461 17.30 -1.28 15.73
N THR A 462 17.63 -1.65 16.95
CA THR A 462 17.03 -1.14 18.19
C THR A 462 18.11 -0.51 19.06
N ALA A 463 17.73 0.10 20.19
CA ALA A 463 18.69 0.61 21.16
C ALA A 463 19.63 -0.48 21.73
N ASN A 464 19.24 -1.75 21.67
CA ASN A 464 20.01 -2.88 22.17
C ASN A 464 20.72 -3.68 21.05
N GLY A 465 20.82 -3.11 19.84
CA GLY A 465 21.37 -3.79 18.66
C GLY A 465 20.30 -4.36 17.74
N TRP A 466 20.68 -5.30 16.88
CA TRP A 466 19.79 -5.90 15.88
C TRP A 466 18.78 -6.87 16.51
N GLN A 467 17.52 -6.72 16.13
CA GLN A 467 16.46 -7.67 16.41
C GLN A 467 15.99 -8.30 15.10
N ILE A 468 16.01 -9.63 15.04
CA ILE A 468 15.45 -10.40 13.93
C ILE A 468 13.96 -10.61 14.19
N MET A 469 13.12 -10.37 13.19
CA MET A 469 11.68 -10.65 13.27
C MET A 469 11.49 -12.15 13.52
N PRO A 470 10.73 -12.60 14.54
CA PRO A 470 10.51 -14.02 14.80
C PRO A 470 9.46 -14.58 13.82
N GLY A 471 9.85 -14.64 12.55
CA GLY A 471 9.02 -15.00 11.39
C GLY A 471 9.47 -14.25 10.14
N GLY A 472 8.54 -14.11 9.21
CA GLY A 472 8.75 -13.51 7.89
C GLY A 472 7.63 -13.96 6.97
N PHE A 473 7.91 -14.02 5.68
CA PHE A 473 7.06 -14.77 4.76
C PHE A 473 7.92 -15.64 3.86
N ALA A 474 7.41 -16.83 3.55
CA ALA A 474 8.03 -17.73 2.60
C ALA A 474 7.40 -17.57 1.23
N ARG A 475 8.21 -17.54 0.18
CA ARG A 475 7.77 -17.61 -1.21
C ARG A 475 7.75 -19.07 -1.63
N ILE A 476 6.59 -19.55 -2.07
CA ILE A 476 6.33 -20.93 -2.43
C ILE A 476 6.14 -21.02 -3.94
N GLY A 477 6.92 -21.90 -4.58
CA GLY A 477 6.87 -22.07 -6.03
C GLY A 477 5.51 -22.56 -6.56
N SER A 478 5.08 -22.06 -7.71
CA SER A 478 3.89 -22.56 -8.42
C SER A 478 4.11 -23.92 -9.08
N GLY A 479 5.38 -24.22 -9.38
CA GLY A 479 5.90 -25.44 -9.99
C GLY A 479 6.82 -26.23 -9.06
N ALA A 480 7.47 -27.27 -9.60
CA ALA A 480 8.50 -28.03 -8.88
C ALA A 480 9.91 -27.45 -9.08
N ASP A 481 10.06 -26.49 -10.01
CA ASP A 481 11.31 -25.80 -10.32
C ASP A 481 11.50 -24.58 -9.42
N VAL A 482 12.75 -24.28 -9.06
CA VAL A 482 13.16 -23.11 -8.27
C VAL A 482 12.84 -21.81 -9.02
N ALA A 483 12.90 -21.80 -10.35
CA ALA A 483 12.44 -20.67 -11.16
C ALA A 483 10.95 -20.33 -10.94
N ALA A 484 10.15 -21.28 -10.42
CA ALA A 484 8.74 -21.07 -10.14
C ALA A 484 8.47 -20.33 -8.81
N ILE A 485 9.50 -20.02 -8.00
CA ILE A 485 9.40 -19.26 -6.74
C ILE A 485 9.07 -17.78 -6.98
N ALA A 486 9.39 -17.25 -8.15
CA ALA A 486 9.11 -15.86 -8.51
C ALA A 486 7.60 -15.54 -8.37
N MET A 487 7.27 -14.50 -7.60
CA MET A 487 5.87 -14.09 -7.39
C MET A 487 5.20 -13.65 -8.70
N GLN A 488 5.96 -13.00 -9.59
CA GLN A 488 5.48 -12.60 -10.91
C GLN A 488 5.15 -13.82 -11.80
N SER A 489 5.76 -14.98 -11.53
CA SER A 489 5.52 -16.27 -12.19
C SER A 489 4.45 -17.14 -11.50
N GLY A 490 3.67 -16.55 -10.58
CA GLY A 490 2.54 -17.21 -9.94
C GLY A 490 2.84 -17.92 -8.62
N GLY A 491 4.00 -17.66 -7.99
CA GLY A 491 4.31 -18.14 -6.64
C GLY A 491 3.34 -17.60 -5.58
N ALA A 492 3.17 -18.36 -4.50
CA ALA A 492 2.33 -17.99 -3.35
C ALA A 492 3.19 -17.56 -2.15
N ALA A 493 2.65 -16.75 -1.25
CA ALA A 493 3.28 -16.37 -0.01
C ALA A 493 2.69 -17.14 1.18
N ALA A 494 3.54 -17.81 1.95
CA ALA A 494 3.16 -18.49 3.20
C ALA A 494 3.61 -17.66 4.40
N ASP A 495 2.82 -17.68 5.47
CA ASP A 495 3.25 -17.23 6.78
C ASP A 495 4.32 -18.17 7.35
N VAL A 496 5.21 -17.65 8.19
CA VAL A 496 6.27 -18.42 8.85
C VAL A 496 6.08 -18.35 10.36
N TRP A 497 5.86 -19.51 10.96
CA TRP A 497 5.66 -19.68 12.39
C TRP A 497 6.95 -20.16 13.04
N ILE A 498 7.51 -19.32 13.91
CA ILE A 498 8.57 -19.74 14.82
C ILE A 498 7.89 -20.30 16.06
N VAL A 499 8.11 -21.59 16.31
CA VAL A 499 7.40 -22.36 17.33
C VAL A 499 8.35 -22.71 18.47
N SER A 500 7.96 -22.33 19.68
CA SER A 500 8.68 -22.69 20.91
C SER A 500 8.23 -24.04 21.46
N ASP A 501 9.03 -24.65 22.33
CA ASP A 501 8.60 -25.77 23.16
C ASP A 501 7.89 -25.30 24.44
N LYS A 502 7.95 -24.01 24.76
CA LYS A 502 7.42 -23.39 25.98
C LYS A 502 6.40 -22.29 25.66
N PRO A 503 5.53 -21.91 26.61
CA PRO A 503 4.68 -20.74 26.45
C PRO A 503 5.49 -19.48 26.14
N VAL A 504 5.17 -18.82 25.03
CA VAL A 504 5.82 -17.58 24.60
C VAL A 504 5.13 -16.36 25.22
N GLU A 505 5.94 -15.37 25.63
CA GLU A 505 5.44 -14.12 26.17
C GLU A 505 4.60 -13.35 25.13
N ARG A 506 3.40 -12.92 25.53
CA ARG A 506 2.47 -12.21 24.66
C ARG A 506 2.72 -10.71 24.71
N HIS A 507 3.80 -10.25 24.06
CA HIS A 507 4.01 -8.83 23.87
C HIS A 507 2.88 -8.23 23.01
N THR A 508 2.43 -7.06 23.43
CA THR A 508 1.42 -6.25 22.75
C THR A 508 2.04 -4.91 22.37
N LEU A 509 1.59 -4.32 21.28
CA LEU A 509 1.92 -2.93 20.95
C LEU A 509 1.19 -1.92 21.85
N LEU A 510 0.24 -2.40 22.65
CA LEU A 510 -0.42 -1.58 23.66
C LEU A 510 0.64 -1.09 24.64
N PRO A 511 0.73 0.22 24.89
CA PRO A 511 1.64 0.75 25.88
C PRO A 511 1.31 0.15 27.25
N ALA A 512 2.35 -0.09 28.07
CA ALA A 512 2.15 -0.35 29.49
C ALA A 512 1.37 0.83 30.10
N GLU A 513 0.54 0.59 31.13
CA GLU A 513 -0.14 1.67 31.85
C GLU A 513 0.89 2.70 32.34
N GLY A 514 0.95 3.85 31.65
CA GLY A 514 1.92 4.92 31.84
C GLY A 514 1.31 6.24 31.35
N SER A 515 2.09 7.33 31.39
CA SER A 515 1.61 8.63 30.93
C SER A 515 1.22 8.56 29.45
N PHE A 516 -0.05 8.86 29.14
CA PHE A 516 -0.48 9.01 27.76
C PHE A 516 -0.32 10.47 27.34
N THR A 517 0.37 10.71 26.23
CA THR A 517 0.37 12.02 25.58
C THR A 517 -0.72 12.01 24.53
N ARG A 518 -1.74 12.87 24.70
CA ARG A 518 -2.71 13.10 23.63
C ARG A 518 -1.99 13.84 22.51
N ASN A 519 -1.53 13.11 21.51
CA ASN A 519 -1.05 13.73 20.29
C ASN A 519 -2.23 14.47 19.66
N MET A 520 -2.21 15.81 19.71
CA MET A 520 -3.08 16.60 18.86
C MET A 520 -2.79 16.17 17.43
N PRO A 521 -3.80 15.74 16.65
CA PRO A 521 -3.58 15.22 15.31
C PRO A 521 -2.69 16.19 14.56
N GLY A 522 -1.51 15.69 14.15
CA GLY A 522 -0.55 16.47 13.40
C GLY A 522 -1.23 17.11 12.20
N SER A 523 -0.76 18.29 11.84
CA SER A 523 -1.35 19.07 10.78
C SER A 523 -1.41 18.24 9.49
N LEU A 524 -2.63 18.12 8.97
CA LEU A 524 -2.95 17.33 7.78
C LEU A 524 -2.04 17.76 6.62
N PRO A 525 -1.29 16.84 5.99
CA PRO A 525 -0.51 17.16 4.79
C PRO A 525 -1.40 17.80 3.72
N SER A 526 -0.91 18.83 3.03
CA SER A 526 -1.73 19.60 2.08
C SER A 526 -2.27 18.72 0.95
N ARG A 527 -1.48 17.79 0.41
CA ARG A 527 -1.93 16.82 -0.60
C ARG A 527 -3.02 15.88 -0.09
N ALA A 528 -2.94 15.46 1.18
CA ALA A 528 -4.00 14.65 1.79
C ALA A 528 -5.30 15.46 1.94
N ALA A 529 -5.19 16.75 2.27
CA ALA A 529 -6.33 17.67 2.29
C ALA A 529 -6.93 17.86 0.90
N ASP A 530 -6.09 17.98 -0.13
CA ASP A 530 -6.49 18.12 -1.54
C ASP A 530 -7.26 16.89 -2.02
N ASN A 531 -6.73 15.69 -1.77
CA ASN A 531 -7.42 14.45 -2.10
C ASN A 531 -8.76 14.29 -1.35
N LEU A 532 -8.84 14.71 -0.09
CA LEU A 532 -10.11 14.70 0.66
C LEU A 532 -11.11 15.70 0.09
N PHE A 533 -10.66 16.91 -0.22
CA PHE A 533 -11.49 17.95 -0.83
C PHE A 533 -12.07 17.49 -2.17
N TRP A 534 -11.22 17.02 -3.08
CA TRP A 534 -11.64 16.54 -4.39
C TRP A 534 -12.48 15.27 -4.32
N LEU A 535 -12.17 14.33 -3.43
CA LEU A 535 -13.04 13.17 -3.18
C LEU A 535 -14.47 13.63 -2.85
N GLY A 536 -14.62 14.62 -1.97
CA GLY A 536 -15.91 15.17 -1.60
C GLY A 536 -16.66 15.73 -2.81
N ARG A 537 -15.96 16.47 -3.66
CA ARG A 537 -16.51 17.03 -4.91
C ARG A 537 -16.91 15.95 -5.90
N TYR A 538 -16.03 14.97 -6.19
CA TYR A 538 -16.32 13.91 -7.16
C TYR A 538 -17.52 13.05 -6.75
N ILE A 539 -17.66 12.76 -5.45
CA ILE A 539 -18.82 12.01 -4.92
C ILE A 539 -20.11 12.81 -5.11
N GLU A 540 -20.14 14.10 -4.77
CA GLU A 540 -21.35 14.91 -4.94
C GLU A 540 -21.65 15.20 -6.42
N ARG A 541 -20.64 15.29 -7.29
CA ARG A 541 -20.82 15.40 -8.74
C ARG A 541 -21.44 14.14 -9.32
N ALA A 542 -20.95 12.97 -8.90
CA ALA A 542 -21.57 11.69 -9.27
C ALA A 542 -23.00 11.60 -8.74
N GLU A 543 -23.26 11.98 -7.48
CA GLU A 543 -24.60 12.00 -6.91
C GLU A 543 -25.54 12.94 -7.67
N GLY A 544 -25.06 14.13 -8.03
CA GLY A 544 -25.82 15.12 -8.79
C GLY A 544 -26.26 14.58 -10.15
N ALA A 545 -25.32 14.03 -10.92
CA ALA A 545 -25.58 13.40 -12.20
C ALA A 545 -26.58 12.23 -12.07
N LEU A 546 -26.40 11.35 -11.08
CA LEU A 546 -27.31 10.23 -10.82
C LEU A 546 -28.75 10.69 -10.55
N ARG A 547 -28.94 11.80 -9.83
CA ARG A 547 -30.27 12.34 -9.51
C ARG A 547 -30.96 12.92 -10.73
N ILE A 548 -30.25 13.68 -11.56
CA ILE A 548 -30.81 14.22 -12.81
C ILE A 548 -31.13 13.08 -13.79
N LEU A 549 -30.18 12.16 -14.02
CA LEU A 549 -30.37 11.03 -14.92
C LEU A 549 -31.55 10.13 -14.48
N ARG A 550 -31.73 9.91 -13.17
CA ARG A 550 -32.89 9.18 -12.66
C ARG A 550 -34.20 9.87 -13.03
N ALA A 551 -34.30 11.18 -12.80
CA ALA A 551 -35.50 11.96 -13.07
C ALA A 551 -35.80 12.07 -14.58
N TRP A 552 -34.75 12.18 -15.41
CA TRP A 552 -34.84 12.18 -16.87
C TRP A 552 -35.29 10.82 -17.40
N HIS A 553 -34.61 9.73 -17.01
CA HIS A 553 -34.94 8.38 -17.47
C HIS A 553 -36.33 7.90 -17.03
N ALA A 554 -36.78 8.29 -15.84
CA ALA A 554 -38.14 7.99 -15.38
C ALA A 554 -39.21 8.57 -16.32
N ARG A 555 -39.05 9.82 -16.76
CA ARG A 555 -39.97 10.46 -17.72
C ARG A 555 -39.78 9.94 -19.14
N TYR A 556 -38.53 9.66 -19.54
CA TYR A 556 -38.26 9.03 -20.84
C TYR A 556 -38.91 7.64 -20.94
N ALA A 557 -38.97 6.87 -19.85
CA ALA A 557 -39.66 5.59 -19.83
C ALA A 557 -41.19 5.71 -20.05
N GLU A 558 -41.80 6.81 -19.61
CA GLU A 558 -43.23 7.09 -19.80
C GLU A 558 -43.53 7.62 -21.21
N ALA A 559 -42.66 8.50 -21.73
CA ALA A 559 -42.88 9.24 -22.97
C ALA A 559 -42.30 8.59 -24.23
N ALA A 560 -41.19 7.85 -24.08
CA ALA A 560 -40.33 7.32 -25.15
C ALA A 560 -39.87 8.34 -26.22
N ASP A 561 -39.98 9.64 -25.93
CA ASP A 561 -39.64 10.74 -26.84
C ASP A 561 -38.68 11.72 -26.14
N PRO A 562 -37.38 11.74 -26.49
CA PRO A 562 -36.40 12.62 -25.86
C PRO A 562 -36.55 14.09 -26.33
N SER A 563 -37.34 14.34 -27.37
CA SER A 563 -37.56 15.69 -27.92
C SER A 563 -38.65 16.48 -27.20
N GLN A 564 -39.31 15.87 -26.21
CA GLN A 564 -40.27 16.60 -25.36
C GLN A 564 -39.58 17.81 -24.71
N PRO A 565 -40.25 18.98 -24.63
CA PRO A 565 -39.61 20.23 -24.21
C PRO A 565 -38.80 20.13 -22.91
N LEU A 566 -39.35 19.46 -21.88
CA LEU A 566 -38.66 19.25 -20.59
C LEU A 566 -37.44 18.32 -20.71
N LEU A 567 -37.55 17.23 -21.48
CA LEU A 567 -36.45 16.28 -21.65
C LEU A 567 -35.33 16.88 -22.52
N ALA A 568 -35.69 17.63 -23.57
CA ALA A 568 -34.75 18.34 -24.43
C ALA A 568 -33.98 19.42 -23.66
N ASP A 569 -34.67 20.22 -22.84
CA ASP A 569 -34.06 21.26 -21.99
C ASP A 569 -33.06 20.66 -20.98
N VAL A 570 -33.42 19.55 -20.33
CA VAL A 570 -32.53 18.85 -19.39
C VAL A 570 -31.37 18.16 -20.11
N SER A 571 -31.60 17.59 -21.30
CA SER A 571 -30.55 17.02 -22.14
C SER A 571 -29.56 18.10 -22.61
N GLU A 572 -30.01 19.32 -22.91
CA GLU A 572 -29.14 20.45 -23.22
C GLU A 572 -28.27 20.83 -22.01
N TYR A 573 -28.88 20.93 -20.82
CA TYR A 573 -28.14 21.16 -19.57
C TYR A 573 -27.08 20.08 -19.32
N LEU A 574 -27.44 18.79 -19.46
CA LEU A 574 -26.52 17.67 -19.27
C LEU A 574 -25.40 17.65 -20.31
N THR A 575 -25.68 18.00 -21.55
CA THR A 575 -24.68 18.12 -22.62
C THR A 575 -23.66 19.20 -22.31
N ALA A 576 -24.09 20.34 -21.75
CA ALA A 576 -23.19 21.42 -21.34
C ALA A 576 -22.21 21.00 -20.22
N VAL A 577 -22.51 19.93 -19.48
CA VAL A 577 -21.63 19.34 -18.45
C VAL A 577 -21.03 18.00 -18.88
N ASP A 578 -20.98 17.72 -20.19
CA ASP A 578 -20.34 16.53 -20.79
C ASP A 578 -21.01 15.20 -20.38
N ILE A 579 -22.35 15.19 -20.25
CA ILE A 579 -23.15 14.00 -19.95
C ILE A 579 -24.11 13.73 -21.11
N ASP A 580 -23.87 12.62 -21.84
CA ASP A 580 -24.76 12.16 -22.90
C ASP A 580 -25.96 11.38 -22.32
N THR A 581 -27.17 11.80 -22.65
CA THR A 581 -28.43 11.14 -22.22
C THR A 581 -28.81 9.93 -23.08
N ALA A 582 -28.15 9.73 -24.22
CA ALA A 582 -28.32 8.51 -25.04
C ALA A 582 -27.69 7.28 -24.35
N GLU A 583 -26.67 7.48 -23.52
CA GLU A 583 -26.07 6.44 -22.71
C GLU A 583 -26.85 6.23 -21.41
N ALA A 584 -27.22 4.98 -21.10
CA ALA A 584 -27.95 4.64 -19.88
C ALA A 584 -27.15 4.93 -18.59
N VAL A 585 -25.82 4.72 -18.65
CA VAL A 585 -24.88 5.08 -17.60
C VAL A 585 -23.69 5.76 -18.28
N PRO A 586 -23.63 7.09 -18.31
CA PRO A 586 -22.67 7.80 -19.14
C PRO A 586 -21.20 7.60 -18.72
N GLU A 587 -20.26 7.63 -19.66
CA GLU A 587 -18.82 7.51 -19.37
C GLU A 587 -18.33 8.58 -18.37
N THR A 588 -18.85 9.81 -18.45
CA THR A 588 -18.52 10.89 -17.50
C THR A 588 -18.89 10.56 -16.05
N LEU A 589 -19.97 9.80 -15.82
CA LEU A 589 -20.33 9.32 -14.48
C LEU A 589 -19.29 8.30 -13.98
N LEU A 590 -18.83 7.39 -14.84
CA LEU A 590 -17.75 6.46 -14.50
C LEU A 590 -16.47 7.22 -14.15
N ARG A 591 -16.10 8.21 -14.97
CA ARG A 591 -14.93 9.07 -14.74
C ARG A 591 -14.99 9.77 -13.37
N ASN A 592 -16.14 10.32 -12.98
CA ASN A 592 -16.29 10.95 -11.66
C ASN A 592 -16.12 9.94 -10.51
N ILE A 593 -16.72 8.74 -10.63
CA ILE A 593 -16.57 7.68 -9.62
C ILE A 593 -15.13 7.18 -9.56
N ASP A 594 -14.47 7.01 -10.71
CA ASP A 594 -13.08 6.58 -10.79
C ASP A 594 -12.13 7.64 -10.22
N SER A 595 -12.38 8.93 -10.45
CA SER A 595 -11.65 10.03 -9.81
C SER A 595 -11.83 10.03 -8.28
N ALA A 596 -13.04 9.72 -7.79
CA ALA A 596 -13.27 9.53 -6.36
C ALA A 596 -12.47 8.34 -5.80
N VAL A 597 -12.46 7.20 -6.49
CA VAL A 597 -11.66 6.01 -6.11
C VAL A 597 -10.17 6.37 -6.10
N TYR A 598 -9.68 7.09 -7.11
CA TYR A 598 -8.30 7.52 -7.20
C TYR A 598 -7.91 8.44 -6.04
N SER A 599 -8.69 9.50 -5.78
CA SER A 599 -8.46 10.39 -4.65
C SER A 599 -8.47 9.62 -3.32
N ALA A 600 -9.41 8.72 -3.10
CA ALA A 600 -9.46 7.88 -1.90
C ALA A 600 -8.24 6.94 -1.78
N SER A 601 -7.72 6.42 -2.90
CA SER A 601 -6.57 5.52 -2.92
C SER A 601 -5.28 6.20 -2.45
N ASN A 602 -5.13 7.51 -2.70
CA ASN A 602 -3.98 8.32 -2.29
C ASN A 602 -3.91 8.58 -0.77
N ILE A 603 -5.03 8.38 -0.06
CA ILE A 603 -5.22 8.63 1.38
C ILE A 603 -5.83 7.41 2.06
N ARG A 604 -5.44 6.21 1.61
CA ARG A 604 -6.01 4.94 2.07
C ARG A 604 -5.83 4.68 3.57
N ASP A 605 -4.77 5.23 4.16
CA ASP A 605 -4.51 5.19 5.60
C ASP A 605 -5.60 5.93 6.43
N ARG A 606 -6.45 6.74 5.80
CA ARG A 606 -7.50 7.55 6.42
C ARG A 606 -8.90 6.96 6.36
N PHE A 607 -9.11 5.89 5.60
CA PHE A 607 -10.40 5.24 5.48
C PHE A 607 -10.51 3.99 6.35
N SER A 608 -11.72 3.75 6.86
CA SER A 608 -12.07 2.43 7.37
C SER A 608 -12.06 1.41 6.21
N PRO A 609 -11.75 0.14 6.48
CA PRO A 609 -11.86 -0.93 5.48
C PRO A 609 -13.25 -0.95 4.81
N ASP A 610 -14.31 -0.74 5.59
CA ASP A 610 -15.69 -0.73 5.09
C ASP A 610 -15.97 0.42 4.12
N GLY A 611 -15.46 1.62 4.41
CA GLY A 611 -15.60 2.78 3.52
C GLY A 611 -14.91 2.55 2.18
N TRP A 612 -13.72 1.94 2.21
CA TRP A 612 -12.99 1.56 0.99
C TRP A 612 -13.72 0.49 0.17
N LEU A 613 -14.30 -0.52 0.83
CA LEU A 613 -15.07 -1.57 0.15
C LEU A 613 -16.34 -0.99 -0.50
N ALA A 614 -17.07 -0.11 0.21
CA ALA A 614 -18.28 0.52 -0.30
C ALA A 614 -18.01 1.35 -1.57
N LEU A 615 -16.92 2.11 -1.61
CA LEU A 615 -16.54 2.91 -2.77
C LEU A 615 -16.15 2.03 -3.98
N ASN A 616 -15.41 0.95 -3.75
CA ASN A 616 -15.05 0.01 -4.81
C ASN A 616 -16.26 -0.78 -5.34
N ASP A 617 -17.18 -1.16 -4.47
CA ASP A 617 -18.43 -1.82 -4.85
C ASP A 617 -19.33 -0.89 -5.68
N LEU A 618 -19.37 0.41 -5.36
CA LEU A 618 -20.01 1.44 -6.18
C LEU A 618 -19.38 1.47 -7.59
N ALA A 619 -18.06 1.63 -7.69
CA ALA A 619 -17.34 1.70 -8.97
C ALA A 619 -17.54 0.43 -9.82
N LYS A 620 -17.40 -0.75 -9.21
CA LYS A 620 -17.62 -2.04 -9.88
C LYS A 620 -19.06 -2.18 -10.39
N THR A 621 -20.04 -1.74 -9.59
CA THR A 621 -21.45 -1.78 -9.99
C THR A 621 -21.71 -0.83 -11.16
N ALA A 622 -21.19 0.39 -11.12
CA ALA A 622 -21.37 1.39 -12.16
C ALA A 622 -20.80 0.91 -13.52
N ARG A 623 -19.56 0.39 -13.53
CA ARG A 623 -18.95 -0.18 -14.75
C ARG A 623 -19.75 -1.35 -15.33
N ARG A 624 -20.29 -2.22 -14.48
CA ARG A 624 -21.16 -3.30 -14.94
C ARG A 624 -22.43 -2.74 -15.58
N PHE A 625 -23.06 -1.75 -14.96
CA PHE A 625 -24.30 -1.16 -15.47
C PHE A 625 -24.10 -0.41 -16.79
N HIS A 626 -22.98 0.28 -16.98
CA HIS A 626 -22.61 0.88 -18.27
C HIS A 626 -22.68 -0.09 -19.45
N VAL A 627 -22.33 -1.36 -19.25
CA VAL A 627 -22.36 -2.38 -20.31
C VAL A 627 -23.72 -3.09 -20.41
N THR A 628 -24.50 -3.16 -19.32
CA THR A 628 -25.63 -4.09 -19.20
C THR A 628 -27.01 -3.44 -19.15
N VAL A 629 -27.08 -2.12 -18.91
CA VAL A 629 -28.33 -1.40 -18.68
C VAL A 629 -28.73 -0.62 -19.93
N ALA A 630 -30.01 -0.66 -20.28
CA ALA A 630 -30.58 0.13 -21.37
C ALA A 630 -31.20 1.45 -20.86
N ALA A 631 -31.33 2.44 -21.73
CA ALA A 631 -31.94 3.72 -21.40
C ALA A 631 -33.46 3.57 -21.10
N GLY A 632 -34.00 4.41 -20.21
CA GLY A 632 -35.39 4.36 -19.77
C GLY A 632 -35.54 3.73 -18.38
N ASP A 633 -36.50 2.83 -18.18
CA ASP A 633 -36.85 2.30 -16.86
C ASP A 633 -35.67 1.56 -16.18
N ASP A 634 -34.95 0.74 -16.96
CA ASP A 634 -33.74 0.02 -16.51
C ASP A 634 -32.68 1.00 -15.99
N ALA A 635 -32.43 2.11 -16.71
CA ALA A 635 -31.49 3.15 -16.30
C ALA A 635 -31.97 3.87 -15.02
N SER A 636 -33.25 4.22 -14.91
CA SER A 636 -33.82 4.82 -13.70
C SER A 636 -33.65 3.92 -12.47
N HIS A 637 -33.88 2.62 -12.64
CA HIS A 637 -33.63 1.62 -11.60
C HIS A 637 -32.15 1.52 -11.24
N ALA A 638 -31.26 1.50 -12.23
CA ALA A 638 -29.81 1.46 -12.04
C ALA A 638 -29.32 2.71 -11.27
N MET A 639 -29.78 3.92 -11.63
CA MET A 639 -29.45 5.16 -10.91
C MET A 639 -29.88 5.07 -9.44
N THR A 640 -31.05 4.49 -9.16
CA THR A 640 -31.54 4.28 -7.78
C THR A 640 -30.63 3.34 -6.98
N ILE A 641 -30.13 2.26 -7.59
CA ILE A 641 -29.17 1.36 -6.95
C ILE A 641 -27.85 2.10 -6.65
N LEU A 642 -27.32 2.86 -7.62
CA LEU A 642 -26.07 3.60 -7.47
C LEU A 642 -26.18 4.69 -6.39
N LEU A 643 -27.31 5.41 -6.33
CA LEU A 643 -27.59 6.39 -5.28
C LEU A 643 -27.59 5.75 -3.88
N ARG A 644 -28.18 4.56 -3.71
CA ARG A 644 -28.16 3.85 -2.42
C ARG A 644 -26.74 3.41 -2.03
N LYS A 645 -25.93 2.94 -2.98
CA LYS A 645 -24.52 2.56 -2.72
C LYS A 645 -23.68 3.79 -2.34
N LEU A 646 -23.86 4.90 -3.05
CA LEU A 646 -23.20 6.17 -2.74
C LEU A 646 -23.61 6.70 -1.36
N ALA A 647 -24.90 6.64 -1.02
CA ALA A 647 -25.39 6.99 0.32
C ALA A 647 -24.77 6.09 1.41
N GLY A 648 -24.59 4.79 1.13
CA GLY A 648 -23.90 3.86 2.02
C GLY A 648 -22.44 4.27 2.27
N PHE A 649 -21.71 4.63 1.21
CA PHE A 649 -20.35 5.18 1.34
C PHE A 649 -20.34 6.48 2.16
N ALA A 650 -21.20 7.45 1.82
CA ALA A 650 -21.28 8.72 2.52
C ALA A 650 -21.65 8.57 4.01
N GLY A 651 -22.53 7.63 4.33
CA GLY A 651 -22.90 7.26 5.71
C GLY A 651 -21.71 6.69 6.48
N LEU A 652 -20.99 5.71 5.90
CA LEU A 652 -19.80 5.12 6.51
C LEU A 652 -18.72 6.16 6.79
N VAL A 653 -18.51 7.11 5.87
CA VAL A 653 -17.55 8.20 6.08
C VAL A 653 -18.02 9.13 7.19
N HIS A 654 -19.31 9.46 7.25
CA HIS A 654 -19.85 10.34 8.29
C HIS A 654 -19.83 9.70 9.69
N GLU A 655 -20.01 8.39 9.79
CA GLU A 655 -20.04 7.65 11.06
C GLU A 655 -18.63 7.26 11.56
N ASN A 656 -17.74 6.83 10.67
CA ASN A 656 -16.45 6.24 11.06
C ASN A 656 -15.26 7.20 10.98
N MET A 657 -15.35 8.27 10.17
CA MET A 657 -14.24 9.23 10.05
C MET A 657 -14.29 10.20 11.23
N TYR A 658 -13.19 10.26 11.98
CA TYR A 658 -13.09 11.25 13.06
C TYR A 658 -13.14 12.67 12.49
N ARG A 659 -13.99 13.54 13.07
CA ARG A 659 -14.22 14.94 12.67
C ARG A 659 -13.06 15.89 13.00
N PHE A 660 -11.89 15.62 12.42
CA PHE A 660 -10.72 16.50 12.42
C PHE A 660 -10.62 17.27 11.10
N THR A 661 -9.52 18.00 10.90
CA THR A 661 -9.26 18.81 9.70
C THR A 661 -9.51 18.06 8.40
N GLY A 662 -9.11 16.79 8.30
CA GLY A 662 -9.35 16.00 7.08
C GLY A 662 -10.82 15.82 6.74
N TRP A 663 -11.66 15.55 7.74
CA TRP A 663 -13.10 15.45 7.56
C TRP A 663 -13.69 16.79 7.10
N ARG A 664 -13.16 17.92 7.60
CA ARG A 664 -13.61 19.26 7.18
C ARG A 664 -13.33 19.52 5.70
N PHE A 665 -12.15 19.19 5.19
CA PHE A 665 -11.84 19.34 3.76
C PHE A 665 -12.76 18.50 2.88
N LEU A 666 -13.01 17.24 3.28
CA LEU A 666 -14.00 16.40 2.60
C LEU A 666 -15.40 17.05 2.62
N SER A 667 -15.86 17.48 3.79
CA SER A 667 -17.17 18.13 3.96
C SER A 667 -17.28 19.41 3.13
N LEU A 668 -16.26 20.27 3.14
CA LEU A 668 -16.20 21.50 2.34
C LEU A 668 -16.30 21.21 0.84
N GLY A 669 -15.58 20.20 0.35
CA GLY A 669 -15.69 19.75 -1.03
C GLY A 669 -17.12 19.33 -1.38
N ARG A 670 -17.76 18.58 -0.48
CA ARG A 670 -19.16 18.16 -0.68
C ARG A 670 -20.13 19.33 -0.69
N TYR A 671 -20.06 20.22 0.31
CA TYR A 671 -20.96 21.34 0.44
C TYR A 671 -20.82 22.33 -0.72
N ILE A 672 -19.58 22.62 -1.15
CA ILE A 672 -19.32 23.48 -2.31
C ILE A 672 -19.90 22.87 -3.58
N GLU A 673 -19.59 21.60 -3.89
CA GLU A 673 -20.10 20.96 -5.12
C GLU A 673 -21.63 20.84 -5.11
N ARG A 674 -22.24 20.49 -3.97
CA ARG A 674 -23.70 20.41 -3.85
C ARG A 674 -24.35 21.78 -4.01
N GLY A 675 -23.76 22.82 -3.41
CA GLY A 675 -24.23 24.20 -3.53
C GLY A 675 -24.16 24.70 -4.97
N LEU A 676 -23.05 24.41 -5.67
CA LEU A 676 -22.86 24.71 -7.09
C LEU A 676 -23.92 24.01 -7.95
N HIS A 677 -24.10 22.70 -7.73
CA HIS A 677 -25.06 21.91 -8.49
C HIS A 677 -26.48 22.43 -8.34
N MET A 678 -26.94 22.69 -7.10
CA MET A 678 -28.28 23.22 -6.87
C MET A 678 -28.45 24.64 -7.43
N THR A 679 -27.43 25.50 -7.30
CA THR A 679 -27.44 26.86 -7.85
C THR A 679 -27.57 26.87 -9.37
N ARG A 680 -26.80 26.02 -10.07
CA ARG A 680 -26.86 25.86 -11.53
C ARG A 680 -28.22 25.35 -12.00
N LEU A 681 -28.75 24.32 -11.34
CA LEU A 681 -30.07 23.78 -11.66
C LEU A 681 -31.19 24.80 -11.47
N LEU A 682 -31.16 25.55 -10.36
CA LEU A 682 -32.13 26.63 -10.14
C LEU A 682 -31.99 27.74 -11.19
N GLY A 683 -30.76 28.12 -11.55
CA GLY A 683 -30.50 29.10 -12.61
C GLY A 683 -31.03 28.68 -13.98
N HIS A 684 -30.98 27.38 -14.29
CA HIS A 684 -31.45 26.81 -15.56
C HIS A 684 -32.98 26.59 -15.58
N MET A 685 -33.50 25.88 -14.58
CA MET A 685 -34.86 25.30 -14.61
C MET A 685 -35.93 26.15 -13.89
N SER A 686 -35.57 27.32 -13.34
CA SER A 686 -36.54 28.23 -12.65
C SER A 686 -36.79 29.55 -13.39
N GLY A 687 -36.20 29.71 -14.57
CA GLY A 687 -36.39 30.87 -15.43
C GLY A 687 -37.81 30.99 -16.01
N PRO A 688 -38.16 32.16 -16.57
CA PRO A 688 -39.48 32.38 -17.19
C PRO A 688 -39.75 31.48 -18.41
N ASP A 689 -38.69 31.04 -19.08
CA ASP A 689 -38.76 30.19 -20.28
C ASP A 689 -38.65 28.68 -19.95
N ALA A 690 -38.63 28.32 -18.65
CA ALA A 690 -38.51 26.92 -18.24
C ALA A 690 -39.75 26.09 -18.67
N PRO A 691 -39.56 24.90 -19.26
CA PRO A 691 -40.67 24.06 -19.69
C PRO A 691 -41.61 23.63 -18.54
N ASP A 692 -42.86 23.30 -18.90
CA ASP A 692 -43.82 22.72 -17.96
C ASP A 692 -43.25 21.48 -17.27
N GLY A 693 -43.39 21.42 -15.94
CA GLY A 693 -42.87 20.33 -15.11
C GLY A 693 -41.41 20.48 -14.67
N ALA A 694 -40.68 21.51 -15.13
CA ALA A 694 -39.29 21.76 -14.70
C ALA A 694 -39.18 21.97 -13.18
N LEU A 695 -40.10 22.73 -12.59
CA LEU A 695 -40.14 22.98 -11.15
C LEU A 695 -40.43 21.71 -10.32
N ASP A 696 -41.29 20.81 -10.83
CA ASP A 696 -41.56 19.53 -10.17
C ASP A 696 -40.36 18.59 -10.26
N MET A 697 -39.66 18.59 -11.40
CA MET A 697 -38.41 17.84 -11.57
C MET A 697 -37.31 18.39 -10.65
N LEU A 698 -37.19 19.72 -10.48
CA LEU A 698 -36.27 20.32 -9.51
C LEU A 698 -36.52 19.82 -8.08
N LEU A 699 -37.78 19.75 -7.66
CA LEU A 699 -38.16 19.21 -6.35
C LEU A 699 -37.82 17.73 -6.22
N GLU A 700 -37.95 16.95 -7.29
CA GLU A 700 -37.57 15.53 -7.33
C GLU A 700 -36.05 15.34 -7.23
N ILE A 701 -35.27 16.08 -8.01
CA ILE A 701 -33.80 16.08 -7.97
C ILE A 701 -33.32 16.48 -6.56
N GLY A 702 -33.91 17.54 -6.01
CA GLY A 702 -33.66 18.06 -4.67
C GLY A 702 -34.25 17.23 -3.52
N ASP A 703 -34.83 16.04 -3.79
CA ASP A 703 -35.44 15.15 -2.77
C ASP A 703 -36.46 15.84 -1.85
N SER A 704 -37.15 16.83 -2.38
CA SER A 704 -37.92 17.83 -1.61
C SER A 704 -39.41 17.81 -1.94
N VAL A 705 -39.89 16.88 -2.78
CA VAL A 705 -41.31 16.74 -3.17
C VAL A 705 -42.23 16.63 -1.95
N MET A 706 -41.91 15.75 -1.01
CA MET A 706 -42.75 15.54 0.19
C MET A 706 -42.69 16.74 1.15
N THR A 707 -41.53 17.38 1.28
CA THR A 707 -41.35 18.57 2.11
C THR A 707 -42.12 19.76 1.55
N HIS A 708 -42.05 19.98 0.23
CA HIS A 708 -42.79 21.02 -0.48
C HIS A 708 -44.29 20.86 -0.30
N ARG A 709 -44.84 19.67 -0.59
CA ARG A 709 -46.27 19.36 -0.43
C ARG A 709 -46.81 19.56 0.99
N ARG A 710 -45.96 19.40 2.01
CA ARG A 710 -46.33 19.63 3.41
C ARG A 710 -46.24 21.10 3.84
N ARG A 711 -45.27 21.84 3.28
CA ARG A 711 -44.94 23.20 3.69
C ARG A 711 -45.75 24.25 2.94
N TYR A 712 -46.14 23.98 1.70
CA TYR A 712 -46.91 24.90 0.86
C TYR A 712 -48.25 24.26 0.47
N ASN A 713 -49.35 24.98 0.74
CA ASN A 713 -50.71 24.57 0.36
C ASN A 713 -51.09 25.06 -1.05
N VAL A 714 -50.10 25.38 -1.88
CA VAL A 714 -50.26 25.96 -3.22
C VAL A 714 -49.59 25.07 -4.26
N ASN A 715 -49.96 25.25 -5.52
CA ASN A 715 -49.28 24.59 -6.65
C ASN A 715 -47.79 24.91 -6.65
N THR A 716 -46.99 24.00 -7.20
CA THR A 716 -45.56 24.21 -7.42
C THR A 716 -45.33 25.50 -8.20
N ALA A 717 -44.69 26.47 -7.55
CA ALA A 717 -44.41 27.78 -8.13
C ALA A 717 -42.96 28.17 -7.86
N ARG A 718 -42.37 29.00 -8.74
CA ARG A 718 -40.97 29.44 -8.65
C ARG A 718 -40.58 29.89 -7.25
N LEU A 719 -41.37 30.78 -6.63
CA LEU A 719 -41.11 31.31 -5.29
C LEU A 719 -41.05 30.20 -4.22
N THR A 720 -41.94 29.22 -4.27
CA THR A 720 -41.95 28.10 -3.31
C THR A 720 -40.78 27.14 -3.50
N VAL A 721 -40.33 26.94 -4.74
CA VAL A 721 -39.16 26.12 -5.06
C VAL A 721 -37.87 26.84 -4.65
N THR A 722 -37.76 28.12 -4.95
CA THR A 722 -36.66 28.99 -4.50
C THR A 722 -36.57 29.05 -2.98
N ASP A 723 -37.69 29.25 -2.27
CA ASP A 723 -37.71 29.25 -0.81
C ASP A 723 -37.13 27.94 -0.26
N LEU A 724 -37.57 26.79 -0.79
CA LEU A 724 -37.18 25.48 -0.29
C LEU A 724 -35.78 25.01 -0.72
N LEU A 725 -35.38 25.25 -1.97
CA LEU A 725 -34.13 24.74 -2.55
C LEU A 725 -33.00 25.78 -2.60
N ALA A 726 -33.28 27.06 -2.41
CA ALA A 726 -32.25 28.09 -2.30
C ALA A 726 -32.08 28.61 -0.87
N LEU A 727 -33.19 28.90 -0.18
CA LEU A 727 -33.17 29.73 1.04
C LEU A 727 -33.55 29.01 2.34
N ASP A 728 -34.00 27.76 2.31
CA ASP A 728 -34.42 27.05 3.53
C ASP A 728 -33.22 26.54 4.33
N PRO A 729 -32.91 27.10 5.52
CA PRO A 729 -31.75 26.69 6.30
C PRO A 729 -31.89 25.31 6.94
N LEU A 730 -33.07 24.66 6.85
CA LEU A 730 -33.31 23.31 7.37
C LEU A 730 -33.24 22.23 6.30
N ASN A 731 -33.22 22.60 5.03
CA ASN A 731 -33.15 21.65 3.93
C ASN A 731 -31.68 21.33 3.60
N PRO A 732 -31.20 20.09 3.79
CA PRO A 732 -29.81 19.72 3.51
C PRO A 732 -29.41 19.80 2.03
N ARG A 733 -30.36 20.10 1.13
CA ARG A 733 -30.13 20.36 -0.29
C ARG A 733 -30.17 21.83 -0.66
N SER A 734 -30.61 22.72 0.23
CA SER A 734 -30.68 24.13 -0.12
C SER A 734 -29.29 24.75 -0.24
N VAL A 735 -29.19 25.78 -1.09
CA VAL A 735 -27.95 26.55 -1.25
C VAL A 735 -27.55 27.20 0.10
N LEU A 736 -28.51 27.82 0.81
CA LEU A 736 -28.26 28.44 2.11
C LEU A 736 -27.75 27.43 3.14
N PHE A 737 -28.32 26.23 3.21
CA PHE A 737 -27.80 25.19 4.11
C PHE A 737 -26.35 24.86 3.80
N GLN A 738 -25.99 24.68 2.52
CA GLN A 738 -24.59 24.38 2.17
C GLN A 738 -23.66 25.51 2.61
N VAL A 739 -24.06 26.77 2.38
CA VAL A 739 -23.26 27.94 2.73
C VAL A 739 -23.13 28.10 4.26
N ASN A 740 -24.18 27.79 5.03
CA ASN A 740 -24.11 27.76 6.50
C ASN A 740 -23.09 26.74 6.99
N GLU A 741 -23.13 25.52 6.44
CA GLU A 741 -22.19 24.47 6.80
C GLU A 741 -20.76 24.81 6.36
N ILE A 742 -20.57 25.38 5.17
CA ILE A 742 -19.27 25.88 4.72
C ILE A 742 -18.73 26.90 5.74
N HIS A 743 -19.51 27.91 6.08
CA HIS A 743 -19.12 28.92 7.07
C HIS A 743 -18.70 28.29 8.40
N HIS A 744 -19.48 27.34 8.92
CA HIS A 744 -19.17 26.62 10.17
C HIS A 744 -17.87 25.81 10.11
N GLU A 745 -17.61 25.14 8.98
CA GLU A 745 -16.41 24.33 8.81
C GLU A 745 -15.15 25.19 8.62
N VAL A 746 -15.26 26.30 7.88
CA VAL A 746 -14.14 27.24 7.66
C VAL A 746 -13.66 27.87 8.96
N GLU A 747 -14.57 28.23 9.86
CA GLU A 747 -14.21 28.78 11.19
C GLU A 747 -13.30 27.85 11.99
N GLN A 748 -13.42 26.54 11.77
CA GLN A 748 -12.69 25.51 12.51
C GLN A 748 -11.44 25.00 11.78
N LEU A 749 -11.10 25.58 10.62
CA LEU A 749 -9.85 25.27 9.93
C LEU A 749 -8.65 25.91 10.63
N PRO A 750 -7.45 25.30 10.51
CA PRO A 750 -6.22 25.95 10.96
C PRO A 750 -6.06 27.31 10.29
N ASN A 751 -5.55 28.29 11.05
CA ASN A 751 -5.32 29.65 10.55
C ASN A 751 -6.57 30.34 9.97
N ALA A 752 -7.80 29.92 10.34
CA ALA A 752 -9.02 30.64 10.01
C ALA A 752 -9.00 32.09 10.54
N LEU A 753 -8.41 32.27 11.73
CA LEU A 753 -8.05 33.56 12.29
C LEU A 753 -6.52 33.70 12.32
N ILE A 754 -6.00 34.78 11.73
CA ILE A 754 -4.58 35.13 11.72
C ILE A 754 -4.44 36.44 12.49
N ASN A 755 -3.73 36.42 13.63
CA ASN A 755 -3.57 37.57 14.53
C ASN A 755 -4.91 38.22 14.94
N GLY A 756 -5.94 37.40 15.17
CA GLY A 756 -7.29 37.84 15.54
C GLY A 756 -8.15 38.36 14.37
N GLN A 757 -7.65 38.33 13.13
CA GLN A 757 -8.38 38.74 11.93
C GLN A 757 -8.78 37.52 11.08
N MET A 758 -9.95 37.58 10.43
CA MET A 758 -10.37 36.54 9.48
C MET A 758 -9.37 36.42 8.33
N SER A 759 -9.00 35.18 7.99
CA SER A 759 -8.23 34.86 6.79
C SER A 759 -9.01 35.30 5.52
N PRO A 760 -8.34 35.48 4.37
CA PRO A 760 -9.03 35.81 3.11
C PRO A 760 -10.15 34.82 2.78
N PHE A 761 -9.89 33.52 2.96
CA PHE A 761 -10.87 32.47 2.74
C PHE A 761 -12.05 32.55 3.72
N TYR A 762 -11.80 32.78 5.02
CA TYR A 762 -12.88 32.91 5.99
C TYR A 762 -13.74 34.17 5.74
N ARG A 763 -13.11 35.29 5.36
CA ARG A 763 -13.84 36.52 5.01
C ARG A 763 -14.77 36.30 3.82
N GLU A 764 -14.33 35.57 2.81
CA GLU A 764 -15.14 35.29 1.63
C GLU A 764 -16.32 34.36 1.95
N ALA A 765 -16.09 33.30 2.74
CA ALA A 765 -17.16 32.43 3.23
C ALA A 765 -18.21 33.23 4.03
N MET A 766 -17.78 34.13 4.90
CA MET A 766 -18.67 35.01 5.68
C MET A 766 -19.44 36.00 4.79
N ARG A 767 -18.80 36.55 3.74
CA ARG A 767 -19.43 37.45 2.77
C ARG A 767 -20.54 36.73 2.01
N LEU A 768 -20.25 35.55 1.45
CA LEU A 768 -21.21 34.71 0.73
C LEU A 768 -22.41 34.33 1.61
N HIS A 769 -22.12 33.86 2.84
CA HIS A 769 -23.15 33.53 3.83
C HIS A 769 -24.05 34.73 4.14
N SER A 770 -23.47 35.87 4.49
CA SER A 770 -24.23 37.06 4.87
C SER A 770 -25.06 37.59 3.70
N GLY A 771 -24.55 37.50 2.47
CA GLY A 771 -25.26 37.91 1.26
C GLY A 771 -26.49 37.06 0.97
N LEU A 772 -26.39 35.73 1.13
CA LEU A 772 -27.50 34.82 0.86
C LEU A 772 -28.54 34.78 2.00
N ALA A 773 -28.10 34.87 3.26
CA ALA A 773 -28.96 34.76 4.44
C ALA A 773 -30.02 35.87 4.56
N VAL A 774 -29.85 36.98 3.84
CA VAL A 774 -30.79 38.13 3.84
C VAL A 774 -31.66 38.20 2.58
N MET A 775 -31.52 37.26 1.65
CA MET A 775 -32.31 37.23 0.41
C MET A 775 -33.73 36.74 0.68
N THR A 776 -34.69 37.20 -0.13
CA THR A 776 -36.06 36.66 -0.16
C THR A 776 -36.29 35.94 -1.49
N PRO A 777 -37.29 35.03 -1.58
CA PRO A 777 -37.57 34.31 -2.82
C PRO A 777 -37.82 35.22 -4.04
N GLU A 778 -38.40 36.40 -3.84
CA GLU A 778 -38.66 37.37 -4.90
C GLU A 778 -37.35 37.96 -5.46
N GLY A 779 -36.35 38.14 -4.60
CA GLY A 779 -35.03 38.68 -4.97
C GLY A 779 -34.11 37.67 -5.64
N MET A 780 -34.48 36.39 -5.69
CA MET A 780 -33.68 35.34 -6.32
C MET A 780 -34.07 35.17 -7.79
N GLY A 781 -33.34 35.87 -8.67
CA GLY A 781 -33.44 35.73 -10.14
C GLY A 781 -32.30 34.90 -10.73
N VAL A 782 -32.34 34.70 -12.05
CA VAL A 782 -31.30 33.96 -12.80
C VAL A 782 -29.92 34.60 -12.62
N GLU A 783 -29.83 35.93 -12.64
CA GLU A 783 -28.58 36.67 -12.44
C GLU A 783 -27.99 36.47 -11.05
N VAL A 784 -28.84 36.27 -10.04
CA VAL A 784 -28.42 35.97 -8.67
C VAL A 784 -27.85 34.57 -8.58
N TYR A 785 -28.50 33.57 -9.20
CA TYR A 785 -27.96 32.22 -9.27
C TYR A 785 -26.62 32.17 -10.01
N GLN A 786 -26.50 32.82 -11.17
CA GLN A 786 -25.23 32.92 -11.90
C GLN A 786 -24.12 33.62 -11.09
N ARG A 787 -24.47 34.62 -10.26
CA ARG A 787 -23.52 35.26 -9.35
C ARG A 787 -23.09 34.30 -8.24
N LEU A 788 -24.03 33.62 -7.59
CA LEU A 788 -23.75 32.65 -6.52
C LEU A 788 -22.88 31.49 -7.02
N GLU A 789 -23.10 31.05 -8.26
CA GLU A 789 -22.25 30.06 -8.92
C GLU A 789 -20.79 30.54 -8.98
N ARG A 790 -20.55 31.74 -9.54
CA ARG A 790 -19.20 32.31 -9.62
C ARG A 790 -18.56 32.52 -8.24
N GLU A 791 -19.34 32.92 -7.24
CA GLU A 791 -18.85 33.12 -5.87
C GLU A 791 -18.47 31.79 -5.19
N LEU A 792 -19.23 30.71 -5.42
CA LEU A 792 -18.88 29.37 -4.93
C LEU A 792 -17.66 28.77 -5.66
N GLU A 793 -17.50 29.04 -6.96
CA GLU A 793 -16.29 28.68 -7.71
C GLU A 793 -15.07 29.42 -7.15
N GLN A 794 -15.17 30.73 -6.96
CA GLN A 794 -14.11 31.53 -6.37
C GLN A 794 -13.75 31.05 -4.96
N LEU A 795 -14.74 30.63 -4.16
CA LEU A 795 -14.50 30.09 -2.83
C LEU A 795 -13.67 28.79 -2.88
N SER A 796 -13.92 27.92 -3.86
CA SER A 796 -13.09 26.74 -4.10
C SER A 796 -11.65 27.11 -4.43
N ASP A 797 -11.43 28.07 -5.33
CA ASP A 797 -10.09 28.48 -5.74
C ASP A 797 -9.31 29.10 -4.57
N LEU A 798 -9.98 29.90 -3.74
CA LEU A 798 -9.39 30.46 -2.52
C LEU A 798 -9.02 29.39 -1.50
N LEU A 799 -9.84 28.34 -1.34
CA LEU A 799 -9.50 27.20 -0.47
C LEU A 799 -8.20 26.54 -0.96
N ALA A 800 -8.10 26.26 -2.26
CA ALA A 800 -6.93 25.62 -2.86
C ALA A 800 -5.67 26.45 -2.65
N GLN A 801 -5.71 27.75 -2.98
CA GLN A 801 -4.60 28.69 -2.79
C GLN A 801 -4.20 28.84 -1.31
N THR A 802 -5.15 28.76 -0.39
CA THR A 802 -4.87 28.99 1.04
C THR A 802 -4.23 27.77 1.71
N TYR A 803 -4.65 26.55 1.34
CA TYR A 803 -4.35 25.35 2.10
C TYR A 803 -3.63 24.23 1.34
N LEU A 804 -3.83 24.16 0.02
CA LEU A 804 -3.47 22.99 -0.78
C LEU A 804 -2.14 23.19 -1.52
N GLY A 805 -1.79 24.45 -1.83
CA GLY A 805 -0.54 24.83 -2.48
C GLY A 805 -0.81 25.35 -3.88
#